data_AF-A0A037ZK88-F1
#
_entry.id   AF-A0A037ZK88-F1
#
_cell.length_a   1.000
_cell.length_b   1.000
_cell.length_c   1.000
_cell.angle_alpha   90.00
_cell.angle_beta   90.00
_cell.angle_gamma   90.00
#
_symmetry.space_group_name_H-M   'P 1'
#
loop_
_entity.id
_entity.type
_entity.pdbx_description
1 polymer ?
#
loop_
_entity_poly.entity_id
_entity_poly.type
_entity_poly.pdbx_seq_one_letter_code
_entity_poly.pdbx_strand_id
1 'polypeptide(L)'
;MADYTLDWDVTGADGAGTFSSGSGGPDVGVTVSTPSNGDGDSFFLSSGLLKSDYVREPAKTIVTFDSAVENVTFDLFDVDANDSWDDKITIIARDADGNIVPVSFSGSTIGTLQTVNGNSIEGTDNGDNDGSGPGDNDTVSVSISDAVVSIEIIHDHGNSDDNSGLISVGDISFDLSPVGDGIVEGTSGDDTIDLAYMGDPEGDMIDNDDALLPGEVGDDDIVDAGAGDDSIFAEEGDDEIYAGHDDDYVEAGAGDDIIYGDSDLPGGSDATGARESFEWDLAPDPNGPAPIEDGDPINGFTQDTGSVDVTFSLQGAAFAPQSEFADNNQKVDGIDTGDETIDNQSSLASRLDQEGECQVYRWDFSSEVTDVQFRINDIDYDSEVVITAYDAHGNKIPIHTNTGGDIAASNLDGIAGNEHLRSDIDGGSSDTTGSISALVTIAGPVARIEVLHNQDGDDNSGINITDIYFDAPGAVIGDEDGNDTLLGEDGADIIYGEGGDDILDGGLDDGDADQLFGGDDADTIQGVGVGDFVDGGAGGNDHDTLDLTGSTEQGGSLKVNITGPDSDGNGFDGTVTYFDNNGVETGTLTFENIEEIVPCFTPGTLIATPKGERLVEELREGDKIITRDNGIQEIRWAGHKALSGRELLTEKHLRPVLIRAGSLGNGLPERDMLVSPNHRMLVANDRTALYFEEREVLVAAKHLVNNRGVNTMDTVGTTYIHFMFDQHEVVLANGAWTESFQPGDYSLQGLGNAQRNEIFELFPELESVEGRQDYQAARKVLKKHEASLLSL
;
A
#
# COMPACT_ATOMS: atom_id res chain seq x y z
N MET A 1 -15.72 -17.23 -15.27
CA MET A 1 -17.00 -17.69 -15.88
C MET A 1 -17.99 -16.69 -15.37
N ALA A 2 -18.90 -16.15 -16.19
CA ALA A 2 -19.77 -15.09 -15.69
C ALA A 2 -20.59 -15.57 -14.49
N ASP A 3 -20.66 -14.75 -13.45
CA ASP A 3 -21.25 -15.09 -12.15
C ASP A 3 -22.78 -15.09 -12.17
N TYR A 4 -23.37 -14.33 -13.09
CA TYR A 4 -24.81 -14.21 -13.27
C TYR A 4 -25.21 -14.55 -14.71
N THR A 5 -26.43 -15.07 -14.87
CA THR A 5 -27.02 -15.33 -16.19
C THR A 5 -28.51 -14.96 -16.19
N LEU A 6 -28.88 -14.02 -17.05
CA LEU A 6 -30.25 -13.70 -17.42
C LEU A 6 -30.78 -14.76 -18.39
N ASP A 7 -31.43 -15.78 -17.83
CA ASP A 7 -32.14 -16.81 -18.58
C ASP A 7 -33.50 -16.29 -19.07
N TRP A 8 -33.71 -16.28 -20.40
CA TRP A 8 -34.96 -15.81 -21.01
C TRP A 8 -36.17 -16.69 -20.68
N ASP A 9 -36.00 -17.99 -20.43
CA ASP A 9 -37.07 -18.91 -20.01
C ASP A 9 -37.56 -18.60 -18.58
N VAL A 10 -36.73 -17.94 -17.77
CA VAL A 10 -37.09 -17.48 -16.41
C VAL A 10 -37.72 -16.09 -16.45
N THR A 11 -37.10 -15.14 -17.13
CA THR A 11 -37.46 -13.71 -17.07
C THR A 11 -38.63 -13.34 -17.99
N GLY A 12 -38.70 -14.00 -19.15
CA GLY A 12 -39.64 -13.65 -20.23
C GLY A 12 -39.27 -12.38 -21.00
N ALA A 13 -40.09 -12.05 -22.00
CA ALA A 13 -39.87 -10.89 -22.87
C ALA A 13 -40.30 -9.53 -22.27
N ASP A 14 -41.07 -9.54 -21.17
CA ASP A 14 -41.47 -8.34 -20.41
C ASP A 14 -41.63 -8.75 -18.95
N GLY A 15 -40.70 -8.33 -18.09
CA GLY A 15 -40.62 -8.85 -16.73
C GLY A 15 -39.58 -8.16 -15.85
N ALA A 16 -39.63 -8.46 -14.56
CA ALA A 16 -38.58 -8.14 -13.60
C ALA A 16 -38.25 -9.41 -12.82
N GLY A 17 -36.96 -9.66 -12.60
CA GLY A 17 -36.44 -10.80 -11.85
C GLY A 17 -35.30 -10.37 -10.93
N THR A 18 -34.96 -11.24 -10.00
CA THR A 18 -33.80 -11.11 -9.12
C THR A 18 -32.93 -12.33 -9.36
N PHE A 19 -31.65 -12.11 -9.62
CA PHE A 19 -30.69 -13.12 -10.04
C PHE A 19 -29.63 -13.22 -8.97
N SER A 20 -29.54 -14.39 -8.34
CA SER A 20 -28.47 -14.72 -7.41
C SER A 20 -27.29 -15.27 -8.21
N SER A 21 -26.07 -14.96 -7.77
CA SER A 21 -24.88 -15.47 -8.45
C SER A 21 -24.73 -16.98 -8.24
N GLY A 22 -24.07 -17.67 -9.18
CA GLY A 22 -23.66 -19.07 -9.02
C GLY A 22 -22.54 -19.27 -7.98
N SER A 23 -21.84 -18.19 -7.63
CA SER A 23 -20.69 -18.09 -6.70
C SER A 23 -21.07 -17.62 -5.28
N GLY A 24 -22.31 -17.16 -5.05
CA GLY A 24 -22.78 -16.69 -3.73
C GLY A 24 -22.78 -15.17 -3.52
N GLY A 25 -22.63 -14.38 -4.58
CA GLY A 25 -22.65 -12.91 -4.56
C GLY A 25 -24.05 -12.30 -4.36
N PRO A 26 -24.14 -10.96 -4.18
CA PRO A 26 -25.39 -10.23 -3.97
C PRO A 26 -26.44 -10.51 -5.04
N ASP A 27 -27.71 -10.42 -4.67
CA ASP A 27 -28.84 -10.53 -5.60
C ASP A 27 -28.88 -9.30 -6.54
N VAL A 28 -28.91 -9.52 -7.86
CA VAL A 28 -29.05 -8.46 -8.87
C VAL A 28 -30.48 -8.44 -9.43
N GLY A 29 -31.17 -7.32 -9.30
CA GLY A 29 -32.47 -7.09 -9.92
C GLY A 29 -32.33 -6.68 -11.39
N VAL A 30 -32.98 -7.43 -12.28
CA VAL A 30 -33.02 -7.13 -13.72
C VAL A 30 -34.44 -6.88 -14.17
N THR A 31 -34.65 -5.82 -14.93
CA THR A 31 -35.93 -5.52 -15.59
C THR A 31 -35.76 -5.52 -17.11
N VAL A 32 -36.65 -6.22 -17.80
CA VAL A 32 -36.69 -6.33 -19.26
C VAL A 32 -37.96 -5.69 -19.78
N SER A 33 -37.84 -4.85 -20.82
CA SER A 33 -38.96 -4.21 -21.49
C SER A 33 -38.84 -4.27 -23.02
N THR A 34 -39.87 -4.77 -23.69
CA THR A 34 -39.96 -4.93 -25.15
C THR A 34 -41.12 -4.11 -25.75
N PRO A 35 -41.01 -2.77 -25.78
CA PRO A 35 -42.09 -1.92 -26.28
C PRO A 35 -42.38 -2.16 -27.76
N SER A 36 -43.67 -2.15 -28.14
CA SER A 36 -44.05 -2.18 -29.55
C SER A 36 -43.67 -0.89 -30.28
N ASN A 37 -43.15 -1.02 -31.49
CA ASN A 37 -42.85 0.09 -32.40
C ASN A 37 -44.13 0.73 -32.98
N GLY A 38 -43.98 1.65 -33.94
CA GLY A 38 -45.10 2.33 -34.60
C GLY A 38 -46.00 1.42 -35.45
N ASP A 39 -45.48 0.29 -35.92
CA ASP A 39 -46.16 -0.71 -36.74
C ASP A 39 -46.77 -1.86 -35.89
N GLY A 40 -46.44 -1.90 -34.59
CA GLY A 40 -46.93 -2.87 -33.63
C GLY A 40 -46.01 -4.08 -33.43
N ASP A 41 -44.80 -4.06 -34.00
CA ASP A 41 -43.79 -5.11 -33.84
C ASP A 41 -43.03 -4.90 -32.52
N SER A 42 -42.62 -5.98 -31.87
CA SER A 42 -41.82 -5.97 -30.65
C SER A 42 -40.92 -7.21 -30.61
N PHE A 43 -39.98 -7.25 -29.66
CA PHE A 43 -39.36 -8.51 -29.29
C PHE A 43 -40.37 -9.42 -28.59
N PHE A 44 -40.16 -10.74 -28.66
CA PHE A 44 -41.01 -11.76 -28.06
C PHE A 44 -40.21 -13.02 -27.70
N LEU A 45 -40.66 -13.76 -26.69
CA LEU A 45 -40.00 -15.01 -26.28
C LEU A 45 -40.47 -16.19 -27.13
N SER A 46 -39.54 -16.97 -27.68
CA SER A 46 -39.84 -18.23 -28.35
C SER A 46 -38.67 -19.20 -28.27
N SER A 47 -38.95 -20.43 -27.78
CA SER A 47 -37.96 -21.51 -27.69
C SER A 47 -36.70 -21.14 -26.88
N GLY A 48 -36.87 -20.49 -25.71
CA GLY A 48 -35.76 -20.10 -24.84
C GLY A 48 -34.91 -18.93 -25.34
N LEU A 49 -35.34 -18.26 -26.42
CA LEU A 49 -34.61 -17.13 -26.98
C LEU A 49 -35.53 -15.92 -27.11
N LEU A 50 -34.97 -14.73 -26.91
CA LEU A 50 -35.66 -13.48 -27.19
C LEU A 50 -35.53 -13.16 -28.69
N LYS A 51 -36.64 -13.04 -29.39
CA LYS A 51 -36.67 -12.94 -30.86
C LYS A 51 -37.36 -11.68 -31.34
N SER A 52 -37.03 -11.23 -32.55
CA SER A 52 -37.74 -10.19 -33.28
C SER A 52 -37.72 -10.53 -34.77
N ASP A 53 -38.82 -10.33 -35.49
CA ASP A 53 -38.93 -10.73 -36.89
C ASP A 53 -39.66 -9.72 -37.79
N TYR A 54 -39.23 -9.64 -39.05
CA TYR A 54 -39.88 -8.91 -40.14
C TYR A 54 -40.19 -7.43 -39.87
N VAL A 55 -39.32 -6.74 -39.13
CA VAL A 55 -39.54 -5.35 -38.74
C VAL A 55 -39.33 -4.39 -39.92
N ARG A 56 -40.10 -3.29 -39.94
CA ARG A 56 -39.97 -2.17 -40.91
C ARG A 56 -39.67 -0.83 -40.26
N GLU A 57 -39.85 -0.78 -38.95
CA GLU A 57 -39.47 0.31 -38.09
C GLU A 57 -38.72 -0.34 -36.92
N PRO A 58 -37.68 0.30 -36.37
CA PRO A 58 -36.86 -0.33 -35.34
C PRO A 58 -37.70 -0.87 -34.17
N ALA A 59 -37.56 -2.16 -33.89
CA ALA A 59 -38.04 -2.77 -32.66
C ALA A 59 -36.90 -2.77 -31.64
N LYS A 60 -37.21 -2.75 -30.35
CA LYS A 60 -36.18 -2.76 -29.31
C LYS A 60 -36.56 -3.55 -28.08
N THR A 61 -35.52 -4.00 -27.38
CA THR A 61 -35.59 -4.48 -26.01
C THR A 61 -34.65 -3.67 -25.14
N ILE A 62 -35.06 -3.39 -23.90
CA ILE A 62 -34.27 -2.66 -22.91
C ILE A 62 -34.12 -3.58 -21.70
N VAL A 63 -32.88 -3.84 -21.32
CA VAL A 63 -32.49 -4.53 -20.09
C VAL A 63 -31.90 -3.50 -19.15
N THR A 64 -32.39 -3.42 -17.92
CA THR A 64 -31.87 -2.53 -16.87
C THR A 64 -31.54 -3.34 -15.63
N PHE A 65 -30.40 -3.03 -15.04
CA PHE A 65 -29.91 -3.61 -13.80
C PHE A 65 -30.14 -2.62 -12.66
N ASP A 66 -30.40 -3.09 -11.44
CA ASP A 66 -30.52 -2.23 -10.25
C ASP A 66 -29.16 -1.96 -9.56
N SER A 67 -28.13 -2.71 -9.95
CA SER A 67 -26.71 -2.48 -9.66
C SER A 67 -25.90 -2.45 -10.95
N ALA A 68 -24.72 -1.83 -10.96
CA ALA A 68 -23.82 -1.86 -12.11
C ALA A 68 -23.31 -3.28 -12.36
N VAL A 69 -23.21 -3.68 -13.63
CA VAL A 69 -22.72 -5.00 -14.03
C VAL A 69 -21.66 -4.86 -15.11
N GLU A 70 -20.69 -5.74 -15.14
CA GLU A 70 -19.59 -5.74 -16.11
C GLU A 70 -19.44 -7.09 -16.81
N ASN A 71 -18.47 -7.19 -17.72
CA ASN A 71 -18.17 -8.41 -18.49
C ASN A 71 -19.42 -9.03 -19.16
N VAL A 72 -20.35 -8.19 -19.61
CA VAL A 72 -21.61 -8.63 -20.19
C VAL A 72 -21.34 -9.32 -21.52
N THR A 73 -21.81 -10.55 -21.65
CA THR A 73 -21.69 -11.37 -22.86
C THR A 73 -23.00 -12.03 -23.25
N PHE A 74 -23.27 -12.11 -24.56
CA PHE A 74 -24.38 -12.87 -25.11
C PHE A 74 -24.18 -13.11 -26.62
N ASP A 75 -24.92 -14.06 -27.18
CA ASP A 75 -24.89 -14.33 -28.61
C ASP A 75 -26.11 -13.73 -29.34
N LEU A 76 -25.85 -13.22 -30.54
CA LEU A 76 -26.85 -12.91 -31.55
C LEU A 76 -26.83 -14.02 -32.60
N PHE A 77 -28.03 -14.49 -33.00
CA PHE A 77 -28.22 -15.51 -34.03
C PHE A 77 -29.02 -14.94 -35.20
N ASP A 78 -28.75 -15.43 -36.42
CA ASP A 78 -29.48 -15.07 -37.64
C ASP A 78 -29.29 -13.58 -38.01
N VAL A 79 -28.06 -13.05 -37.87
CA VAL A 79 -27.70 -11.69 -38.35
C VAL A 79 -27.19 -11.80 -39.78
N ASP A 80 -28.10 -11.75 -40.74
CA ASP A 80 -27.78 -11.90 -42.16
C ASP A 80 -28.69 -11.06 -43.08
N ALA A 81 -28.58 -11.27 -44.39
CA ALA A 81 -29.33 -10.52 -45.40
C ALA A 81 -29.45 -11.30 -46.72
N ASN A 82 -30.52 -11.03 -47.47
CA ASN A 82 -30.70 -11.47 -48.85
C ASN A 82 -31.55 -10.50 -49.68
N ASP A 83 -31.88 -10.87 -50.92
CA ASP A 83 -32.69 -10.09 -51.88
C ASP A 83 -34.12 -9.69 -51.42
N SER A 84 -34.53 -9.99 -50.19
CA SER A 84 -35.88 -9.74 -49.67
C SER A 84 -35.92 -9.28 -48.20
N TRP A 85 -34.79 -9.26 -47.50
CA TRP A 85 -34.68 -8.79 -46.12
C TRP A 85 -33.22 -8.57 -45.71
N ASP A 86 -33.00 -7.65 -44.77
CA ASP A 86 -31.67 -7.25 -44.29
C ASP A 86 -31.72 -6.95 -42.79
N ASP A 87 -30.91 -7.65 -42.00
CA ASP A 87 -30.88 -7.51 -40.55
C ASP A 87 -29.77 -6.57 -40.07
N LYS A 88 -30.18 -5.61 -39.22
CA LYS A 88 -29.26 -4.72 -38.53
C LYS A 88 -29.57 -4.67 -37.05
N ILE A 89 -28.54 -4.90 -36.24
CA ILE A 89 -28.60 -4.77 -34.80
C ILE A 89 -27.74 -3.57 -34.36
N THR A 90 -28.29 -2.74 -33.48
CA THR A 90 -27.54 -1.69 -32.78
C THR A 90 -27.70 -1.87 -31.28
N ILE A 91 -26.59 -1.87 -30.55
CA ILE A 91 -26.56 -2.04 -29.11
C ILE A 91 -26.13 -0.71 -28.48
N ILE A 92 -26.90 -0.24 -27.51
CA ILE A 92 -26.56 0.94 -26.72
C ILE A 92 -26.46 0.50 -25.26
N ALA A 93 -25.23 0.40 -24.78
CA ALA A 93 -24.93 0.12 -23.38
C ALA A 93 -24.61 1.43 -22.66
N ARG A 94 -25.04 1.59 -21.40
CA ARG A 94 -24.81 2.80 -20.61
C ARG A 94 -24.37 2.50 -19.19
N ASP A 95 -23.39 3.27 -18.72
CA ASP A 95 -22.97 3.35 -17.32
C ASP A 95 -24.01 4.08 -16.45
N ALA A 96 -23.73 4.18 -15.14
CA ALA A 96 -24.59 4.84 -14.15
C ALA A 96 -24.84 6.34 -14.47
N ASP A 97 -23.84 7.01 -15.05
CA ASP A 97 -23.92 8.43 -15.47
C ASP A 97 -24.69 8.64 -16.77
N GLY A 98 -24.97 7.57 -17.50
CA GLY A 98 -25.70 7.56 -18.76
C GLY A 98 -24.83 7.80 -20.00
N ASN A 99 -23.50 7.76 -19.89
CA ASN A 99 -22.59 7.74 -21.03
C ASN A 99 -22.76 6.44 -21.83
N ILE A 100 -22.23 6.41 -23.06
CA ILE A 100 -22.33 5.20 -23.91
C ILE A 100 -21.04 4.41 -23.79
N VAL A 101 -21.16 3.17 -23.34
CA VAL A 101 -20.04 2.22 -23.23
C VAL A 101 -19.79 1.53 -24.59
N PRO A 102 -18.52 1.31 -24.99
CA PRO A 102 -18.20 0.60 -26.23
C PRO A 102 -18.71 -0.85 -26.26
N VAL A 103 -19.17 -1.31 -27.43
CA VAL A 103 -19.64 -2.69 -27.63
C VAL A 103 -18.74 -3.40 -28.64
N SER A 104 -18.29 -4.60 -28.30
CA SER A 104 -17.47 -5.44 -29.17
C SER A 104 -18.29 -6.59 -29.76
N PHE A 105 -18.03 -6.90 -31.04
CA PHE A 105 -18.62 -8.03 -31.75
C PHE A 105 -17.53 -8.97 -32.23
N SER A 106 -17.71 -10.27 -32.00
CA SER A 106 -16.78 -11.30 -32.45
C SER A 106 -17.51 -12.47 -33.11
N GLY A 107 -16.88 -13.08 -34.11
CA GLY A 107 -17.49 -14.15 -34.90
C GLY A 107 -16.65 -14.47 -36.13
N SER A 108 -16.57 -15.76 -36.48
CA SER A 108 -15.68 -16.22 -37.59
C SER A 108 -16.11 -15.73 -38.98
N THR A 109 -17.35 -15.25 -39.09
CA THR A 109 -18.00 -14.80 -40.33
C THR A 109 -18.07 -13.28 -40.46
N ILE A 110 -17.69 -12.52 -39.42
CA ILE A 110 -17.58 -11.05 -39.48
C ILE A 110 -16.55 -10.65 -40.54
N GLY A 111 -16.95 -9.73 -41.43
CA GLY A 111 -16.19 -9.34 -42.62
C GLY A 111 -16.50 -10.17 -43.87
N THR A 112 -17.30 -11.22 -43.75
CA THR A 112 -17.78 -12.05 -44.88
C THR A 112 -19.30 -12.15 -44.98
N LEU A 113 -20.01 -12.33 -43.86
CA LEU A 113 -21.47 -12.35 -43.77
C LEU A 113 -22.02 -11.11 -43.05
N GLN A 114 -21.27 -10.52 -42.12
CA GLN A 114 -21.66 -9.29 -41.41
C GLN A 114 -20.60 -8.19 -41.51
N THR A 115 -21.03 -6.95 -41.30
CA THR A 115 -20.15 -5.78 -41.14
C THR A 115 -20.44 -5.04 -39.85
N VAL A 116 -19.38 -4.64 -39.14
CA VAL A 116 -19.46 -3.91 -37.86
C VAL A 116 -19.10 -2.45 -38.07
N ASN A 117 -19.88 -1.54 -37.48
CA ASN A 117 -19.63 -0.10 -37.50
C ASN A 117 -20.00 0.52 -36.14
N GLY A 118 -19.01 0.73 -35.28
CA GLY A 118 -19.23 1.11 -33.89
C GLY A 118 -20.06 0.03 -33.18
N ASN A 119 -21.11 0.45 -32.48
CA ASN A 119 -21.98 -0.47 -31.73
C ASN A 119 -23.10 -1.09 -32.60
N SER A 120 -22.95 -1.08 -33.92
CA SER A 120 -23.90 -1.70 -34.85
C SER A 120 -23.24 -2.82 -35.65
N ILE A 121 -24.01 -3.89 -35.89
CA ILE A 121 -23.67 -4.97 -36.80
C ILE A 121 -24.80 -5.17 -37.82
N GLU A 122 -24.44 -5.37 -39.08
CA GLU A 122 -25.37 -5.46 -40.21
C GLU A 122 -25.02 -6.65 -41.11
N GLY A 123 -26.02 -7.41 -41.52
CA GLY A 123 -25.89 -8.50 -42.50
C GLY A 123 -25.38 -8.01 -43.85
N THR A 124 -24.89 -8.93 -44.68
CA THR A 124 -24.47 -8.63 -46.06
C THR A 124 -25.13 -9.63 -47.01
N ASP A 125 -25.52 -9.16 -48.21
CA ASP A 125 -26.26 -9.89 -49.27
C ASP A 125 -25.54 -11.15 -49.83
N ASN A 126 -25.16 -12.10 -48.99
CA ASN A 126 -24.46 -13.33 -49.37
C ASN A 126 -25.33 -14.58 -49.27
N GLY A 127 -26.60 -14.44 -48.87
CA GLY A 127 -27.64 -15.46 -49.06
C GLY A 127 -27.34 -16.77 -48.33
N ASP A 128 -27.00 -16.68 -47.04
CA ASP A 128 -27.01 -17.87 -46.21
C ASP A 128 -28.43 -18.49 -46.18
N ASN A 129 -28.48 -19.80 -46.09
CA ASN A 129 -29.72 -20.58 -45.98
C ASN A 129 -29.53 -21.68 -44.92
N ASP A 130 -28.63 -21.49 -43.95
CA ASP A 130 -28.57 -22.32 -42.76
C ASP A 130 -29.75 -22.02 -41.81
N GLY A 131 -29.78 -22.67 -40.65
CA GLY A 131 -30.91 -22.54 -39.73
C GLY A 131 -30.90 -21.16 -39.04
N SER A 132 -32.00 -20.85 -38.35
CA SER A 132 -32.14 -19.61 -37.56
C SER A 132 -31.85 -19.83 -36.08
N GLY A 133 -30.82 -20.61 -35.71
CA GLY A 133 -30.61 -21.05 -34.33
C GLY A 133 -29.15 -21.23 -33.88
N PRO A 134 -28.94 -21.61 -32.61
CA PRO A 134 -27.60 -21.76 -32.05
C PRO A 134 -26.76 -22.79 -32.81
N GLY A 135 -25.55 -22.41 -33.21
CA GLY A 135 -24.60 -23.26 -33.95
C GLY A 135 -24.63 -23.11 -35.48
N ASP A 136 -25.45 -22.19 -36.00
CA ASP A 136 -25.43 -21.75 -37.40
C ASP A 136 -24.28 -20.74 -37.63
N ASN A 137 -23.82 -20.59 -38.88
CA ASN A 137 -22.53 -19.91 -39.18
C ASN A 137 -22.57 -18.38 -38.97
N ASP A 138 -23.76 -17.83 -38.82
CA ASP A 138 -24.06 -16.41 -38.64
C ASP A 138 -24.17 -16.00 -37.17
N THR A 139 -23.81 -16.89 -36.23
CA THR A 139 -23.72 -16.57 -34.80
C THR A 139 -22.64 -15.51 -34.56
N VAL A 140 -23.00 -14.45 -33.84
CA VAL A 140 -22.11 -13.35 -33.42
C VAL A 140 -22.15 -13.21 -31.91
N SER A 141 -20.99 -13.30 -31.26
CA SER A 141 -20.85 -13.04 -29.83
C SER A 141 -20.65 -11.56 -29.58
N VAL A 142 -21.39 -11.02 -28.62
CA VAL A 142 -21.32 -9.65 -28.13
C VAL A 142 -20.58 -9.65 -26.80
N SER A 143 -19.70 -8.68 -26.59
CA SER A 143 -19.07 -8.41 -25.29
C SER A 143 -19.03 -6.93 -24.96
N ILE A 144 -19.31 -6.61 -23.70
CA ILE A 144 -19.21 -5.27 -23.10
C ILE A 144 -18.37 -5.46 -21.84
N SER A 145 -17.14 -4.94 -21.85
CA SER A 145 -16.20 -5.15 -20.74
C SER A 145 -16.52 -4.25 -19.57
N ASP A 146 -16.67 -2.94 -19.81
CA ASP A 146 -16.85 -1.94 -18.75
C ASP A 146 -18.25 -1.99 -18.10
N ALA A 147 -18.35 -1.43 -16.90
CA ALA A 147 -19.57 -1.40 -16.09
C ALA A 147 -20.75 -0.68 -16.76
N VAL A 148 -21.93 -1.29 -16.69
CA VAL A 148 -23.18 -0.79 -17.28
C VAL A 148 -24.38 -1.03 -16.36
N VAL A 149 -25.36 -0.12 -16.40
CA VAL A 149 -26.66 -0.27 -15.71
C VAL A 149 -27.81 -0.50 -16.69
N SER A 150 -27.58 -0.35 -18.00
CA SER A 150 -28.59 -0.64 -19.02
C SER A 150 -28.02 -1.04 -20.37
N ILE A 151 -28.75 -1.92 -21.07
CA ILE A 151 -28.47 -2.37 -22.42
C ILE A 151 -29.75 -2.25 -23.25
N GLU A 152 -29.69 -1.48 -24.33
CA GLU A 152 -30.76 -1.37 -25.33
C GLU A 152 -30.33 -2.07 -26.62
N ILE A 153 -31.03 -3.14 -26.99
CA ILE A 153 -30.81 -3.88 -28.24
C ILE A 153 -31.89 -3.46 -29.23
N ILE A 154 -31.48 -2.91 -30.37
CA ILE A 154 -32.35 -2.37 -31.41
C ILE A 154 -32.20 -3.23 -32.66
N HIS A 155 -33.31 -3.83 -33.10
CA HIS A 155 -33.42 -4.54 -34.36
C HIS A 155 -34.08 -3.65 -35.40
N ASP A 156 -33.39 -3.43 -36.51
CA ASP A 156 -33.82 -2.59 -37.62
C ASP A 156 -33.66 -3.36 -38.94
N HIS A 157 -34.36 -2.90 -39.97
CA HIS A 157 -34.07 -3.30 -41.34
C HIS A 157 -32.80 -2.56 -41.80
N GLY A 158 -31.82 -3.30 -42.30
CA GLY A 158 -30.54 -2.75 -42.75
C GLY A 158 -30.68 -1.82 -43.97
N ASN A 159 -29.56 -1.47 -44.59
CA ASN A 159 -29.56 -0.50 -45.69
C ASN A 159 -30.03 -1.10 -47.04
N SER A 160 -30.18 -2.41 -47.13
CA SER A 160 -30.33 -3.15 -48.38
C SER A 160 -31.79 -3.49 -48.71
N ASP A 161 -32.67 -3.52 -47.71
CA ASP A 161 -34.10 -3.80 -47.88
C ASP A 161 -35.02 -3.03 -46.92
N ASP A 162 -36.31 -2.96 -47.27
CA ASP A 162 -37.37 -2.28 -46.48
C ASP A 162 -37.93 -3.18 -45.33
N ASN A 163 -37.32 -4.33 -45.08
CA ASN A 163 -37.81 -5.37 -44.18
C ASN A 163 -36.62 -6.12 -43.57
N SER A 164 -36.68 -6.42 -42.28
CA SER A 164 -35.72 -7.31 -41.63
C SER A 164 -36.11 -8.79 -41.80
N GLY A 165 -35.19 -9.69 -41.47
CA GLY A 165 -35.36 -11.11 -41.23
C GLY A 165 -35.77 -11.40 -39.78
N LEU A 166 -35.43 -12.59 -39.32
CA LEU A 166 -35.62 -13.02 -37.93
C LEU A 166 -34.27 -12.89 -37.24
N ILE A 167 -34.24 -12.31 -36.04
CA ILE A 167 -33.07 -12.38 -35.16
C ILE A 167 -33.43 -13.07 -33.86
N SER A 168 -32.44 -13.68 -33.22
CA SER A 168 -32.58 -14.21 -31.86
C SER A 168 -31.42 -13.75 -30.98
N VAL A 169 -31.72 -13.45 -29.72
CA VAL A 169 -30.76 -13.08 -28.68
C VAL A 169 -30.69 -14.24 -27.69
N GLY A 170 -29.48 -14.75 -27.45
CA GLY A 170 -29.17 -15.73 -26.42
C GLY A 170 -29.25 -15.14 -25.01
N ASP A 171 -29.17 -15.99 -24.01
CA ASP A 171 -29.12 -15.55 -22.60
C ASP A 171 -27.96 -14.57 -22.38
N ILE A 172 -28.14 -13.65 -21.43
CA ILE A 172 -27.14 -12.63 -21.12
C ILE A 172 -26.39 -13.03 -19.87
N SER A 173 -25.10 -13.25 -20.01
CA SER A 173 -24.17 -13.50 -18.91
C SER A 173 -23.49 -12.19 -18.52
N PHE A 174 -23.27 -11.97 -17.23
CA PHE A 174 -22.63 -10.76 -16.70
C PHE A 174 -22.06 -11.03 -15.31
N ASP A 175 -21.16 -10.16 -14.88
CA ASP A 175 -20.63 -10.11 -13.51
C ASP A 175 -21.23 -8.91 -12.79
N LEU A 176 -21.42 -9.00 -11.48
CA LEU A 176 -21.72 -7.82 -10.69
C LEU A 176 -20.45 -6.97 -10.69
N SER A 177 -20.55 -5.70 -11.09
CA SER A 177 -19.43 -4.78 -10.90
C SER A 177 -19.18 -4.74 -9.39
N PRO A 178 -17.92 -4.87 -8.94
CA PRO A 178 -17.61 -4.67 -7.53
C PRO A 178 -18.31 -3.38 -7.07
N VAL A 179 -19.01 -3.48 -5.96
CA VAL A 179 -19.50 -2.29 -5.29
C VAL A 179 -18.29 -1.87 -4.48
N GLY A 180 -17.77 -0.67 -4.74
CA GLY A 180 -16.79 -0.03 -3.86
C GLY A 180 -17.14 -0.33 -2.40
N ASP A 181 -16.17 -0.75 -1.62
CA ASP A 181 -16.37 -0.91 -0.18
C ASP A 181 -16.00 0.38 0.58
N GLY A 182 -15.49 1.37 -0.14
CA GLY A 182 -15.12 2.70 0.33
C GLY A 182 -13.71 2.74 0.89
N ILE A 183 -12.86 1.80 0.50
CA ILE A 183 -11.43 1.74 0.83
C ILE A 183 -10.67 1.76 -0.49
N VAL A 184 -9.66 2.63 -0.62
CA VAL A 184 -8.75 2.64 -1.75
C VAL A 184 -7.56 1.76 -1.43
N GLU A 185 -7.46 0.63 -2.11
CA GLU A 185 -6.50 -0.44 -1.84
C GLU A 185 -5.33 -0.41 -2.82
N GLY A 186 -4.12 -0.37 -2.28
CA GLY A 186 -2.86 -0.52 -3.00
C GLY A 186 -2.56 -1.97 -3.37
N THR A 187 -1.32 -2.24 -3.76
CA THR A 187 -0.83 -3.58 -4.08
C THR A 187 0.40 -3.92 -3.24
N SER A 188 0.99 -5.09 -3.45
CA SER A 188 2.21 -5.51 -2.76
C SER A 188 3.51 -4.97 -3.38
N GLY A 189 3.46 -3.86 -4.11
CA GLY A 189 4.69 -3.18 -4.51
C GLY A 189 4.48 -1.74 -4.92
N ASP A 190 5.57 -0.98 -5.00
CA ASP A 190 5.61 0.49 -5.11
C ASP A 190 4.49 1.11 -5.98
N ASP A 191 3.45 1.61 -5.32
CA ASP A 191 2.28 2.21 -5.89
C ASP A 191 2.33 3.74 -5.89
N THR A 192 1.50 4.33 -6.75
CA THR A 192 1.23 5.76 -6.72
C THR A 192 -0.28 5.94 -6.64
N ILE A 193 -0.75 6.11 -5.42
CA ILE A 193 -2.17 6.23 -5.08
C ILE A 193 -2.49 7.73 -5.12
N ASP A 194 -3.05 8.16 -6.25
CA ASP A 194 -3.51 9.53 -6.51
C ASP A 194 -4.92 9.52 -7.13
N LEU A 195 -5.48 10.68 -7.45
CA LEU A 195 -6.77 10.84 -8.15
C LEU A 195 -6.94 10.04 -9.47
N ALA A 196 -5.86 9.49 -10.02
CA ALA A 196 -5.87 8.68 -11.24
C ALA A 196 -5.52 7.21 -10.98
N TYR A 197 -5.38 6.80 -9.73
CA TYR A 197 -5.18 5.42 -9.33
C TYR A 197 -6.41 4.57 -9.70
N MET A 198 -6.14 3.40 -10.28
CA MET A 198 -7.16 2.45 -10.74
C MET A 198 -6.76 1.01 -10.40
N GLY A 199 -5.83 0.85 -9.45
CA GLY A 199 -5.34 -0.46 -9.02
C GLY A 199 -6.28 -1.16 -8.05
N ASP A 200 -7.16 -0.38 -7.42
CA ASP A 200 -8.20 -0.84 -6.51
C ASP A 200 -9.08 -1.95 -7.14
N PRO A 201 -9.20 -3.13 -6.50
CA PRO A 201 -9.97 -4.24 -7.06
C PRO A 201 -11.48 -3.96 -7.14
N GLU A 202 -11.99 -3.13 -6.25
CA GLU A 202 -13.40 -2.74 -6.14
C GLU A 202 -13.74 -1.48 -6.98
N GLY A 203 -12.70 -0.78 -7.45
CA GLY A 203 -12.75 0.43 -8.25
C GLY A 203 -13.00 1.70 -7.44
N ASP A 204 -12.76 1.69 -6.13
CA ASP A 204 -12.73 2.88 -5.28
C ASP A 204 -11.56 3.79 -5.68
N MET A 205 -11.74 5.11 -5.59
CA MET A 205 -10.73 6.09 -6.00
C MET A 205 -10.74 7.30 -5.07
N ILE A 206 -9.57 7.92 -4.91
CA ILE A 206 -9.41 9.16 -4.16
C ILE A 206 -10.35 10.28 -4.69
N ASP A 207 -10.98 11.03 -3.78
CA ASP A 207 -11.94 12.13 -4.03
C ASP A 207 -13.05 11.80 -5.05
N ASN A 208 -13.58 10.57 -5.05
CA ASN A 208 -14.56 10.14 -6.06
C ASN A 208 -16.01 10.09 -5.54
N ASP A 209 -16.30 10.71 -4.38
CA ASP A 209 -17.62 10.71 -3.72
C ASP A 209 -18.13 9.26 -3.42
N ASP A 210 -17.21 8.29 -3.28
CA ASP A 210 -17.47 6.85 -3.03
C ASP A 210 -17.18 6.41 -1.59
N ALA A 211 -17.01 7.35 -0.66
CA ALA A 211 -17.03 7.11 0.78
C ALA A 211 -18.32 6.37 1.23
N LEU A 212 -18.19 5.10 1.61
CA LEU A 212 -19.31 4.21 1.95
C LEU A 212 -19.36 3.77 3.42
N LEU A 213 -18.27 3.97 4.16
CA LEU A 213 -18.14 3.50 5.53
C LEU A 213 -18.80 4.45 6.57
N PRO A 214 -19.26 3.94 7.72
CA PRO A 214 -20.00 4.75 8.70
C PRO A 214 -19.12 5.73 9.48
N GLY A 215 -18.89 6.91 8.93
CA GLY A 215 -18.04 7.94 9.53
C GLY A 215 -17.74 8.98 8.47
N GLU A 216 -17.42 8.44 7.30
CA GLU A 216 -16.92 9.12 6.10
C GLU A 216 -18.06 9.78 5.32
N VAL A 217 -17.80 10.97 4.77
CA VAL A 217 -18.76 11.75 3.99
C VAL A 217 -18.11 12.53 2.84
N GLY A 218 -18.43 12.13 1.60
CA GLY A 218 -18.02 12.90 0.42
C GLY A 218 -16.66 12.43 -0.02
N ASP A 219 -15.65 13.27 0.18
CA ASP A 219 -14.27 13.08 -0.25
C ASP A 219 -13.39 12.56 0.93
N ASP A 220 -14.00 12.13 2.04
CA ASP A 220 -13.28 11.47 3.15
C ASP A 220 -12.93 10.02 2.74
N ASP A 221 -11.65 9.74 2.51
CA ASP A 221 -11.16 8.47 1.99
C ASP A 221 -10.49 7.61 3.08
N ILE A 222 -10.58 6.29 2.92
CA ILE A 222 -9.75 5.34 3.66
C ILE A 222 -8.77 4.70 2.69
N VAL A 223 -7.47 4.80 2.94
CA VAL A 223 -6.43 4.23 2.08
C VAL A 223 -5.72 3.11 2.82
N ASP A 224 -5.59 1.95 2.18
CA ASP A 224 -4.79 0.80 2.63
C ASP A 224 -3.77 0.51 1.53
N ALA A 225 -2.55 1.06 1.64
CA ALA A 225 -1.59 1.06 0.54
C ALA A 225 -0.89 -0.29 0.33
N GLY A 226 -0.84 -1.14 1.36
CA GLY A 226 -0.31 -2.48 1.24
C GLY A 226 1.18 -2.53 1.55
N ALA A 227 1.99 -3.07 0.64
CA ALA A 227 3.43 -3.24 0.88
C ALA A 227 4.25 -2.65 -0.27
N GLY A 228 5.47 -2.21 0.01
CA GLY A 228 6.36 -1.57 -0.95
C GLY A 228 6.53 -0.08 -0.66
N ASP A 229 7.45 0.57 -1.39
CA ASP A 229 7.71 2.01 -1.17
C ASP A 229 6.62 2.85 -1.89
N ASP A 230 5.53 3.16 -1.20
CA ASP A 230 4.33 3.77 -1.78
C ASP A 230 4.36 5.30 -1.79
N SER A 231 3.57 5.88 -2.70
CA SER A 231 3.37 7.33 -2.79
C SER A 231 1.88 7.66 -2.81
N ILE A 232 1.38 8.17 -1.69
CA ILE A 232 -0.04 8.39 -1.41
C ILE A 232 -0.35 9.89 -1.41
N PHE A 233 -1.39 10.29 -2.14
CA PHE A 233 -1.91 11.65 -2.24
C PHE A 233 -3.43 11.62 -2.04
N ALA A 234 -3.91 11.94 -0.82
CA ALA A 234 -5.33 11.82 -0.44
C ALA A 234 -6.17 13.08 -0.76
N GLU A 235 -5.55 14.25 -0.87
CA GLU A 235 -6.12 15.48 -1.44
C GLU A 235 -7.17 16.21 -0.55
N GLU A 236 -8.50 16.14 -0.79
CA GLU A 236 -9.49 16.92 -0.04
C GLU A 236 -10.40 16.02 0.83
N GLY A 237 -10.16 15.85 2.12
CA GLY A 237 -11.03 14.99 2.94
C GLY A 237 -10.58 14.96 4.39
N ASP A 238 -11.41 14.46 5.31
CA ASP A 238 -10.90 13.99 6.61
C ASP A 238 -10.48 12.51 6.43
N ASP A 239 -9.24 12.26 6.01
CA ASP A 239 -8.78 10.96 5.48
C ASP A 239 -8.18 10.03 6.55
N GLU A 240 -8.29 8.71 6.35
CA GLU A 240 -7.65 7.68 7.19
C GLU A 240 -6.68 6.83 6.35
N ILE A 241 -5.38 7.05 6.52
CA ILE A 241 -4.33 6.50 5.66
C ILE A 241 -3.48 5.48 6.44
N TYR A 242 -3.36 4.28 5.86
CA TYR A 242 -2.52 3.17 6.29
C TYR A 242 -1.46 2.95 5.19
N ALA A 243 -0.23 3.41 5.43
CA ALA A 243 0.82 3.34 4.41
C ALA A 243 1.41 1.93 4.30
N GLY A 244 1.43 1.18 5.39
CA GLY A 244 1.84 -0.23 5.39
C GLY A 244 3.32 -0.35 5.73
N HIS A 245 3.92 -1.50 5.43
CA HIS A 245 5.34 -1.71 5.72
C HIS A 245 6.22 -1.27 4.53
N ASP A 246 7.43 -0.75 4.78
CA ASP A 246 8.47 -0.25 3.84
C ASP A 246 8.58 1.30 3.80
N ASP A 247 9.45 1.91 2.96
CA ASP A 247 9.73 3.36 3.03
C ASP A 247 8.66 4.18 2.25
N ASP A 248 7.68 4.75 2.95
CA ASP A 248 6.52 5.40 2.32
C ASP A 248 6.58 6.93 2.22
N TYR A 249 5.78 7.47 1.30
CA TYR A 249 5.55 8.91 1.15
C TYR A 249 4.06 9.25 1.14
N VAL A 250 3.62 10.02 2.13
CA VAL A 250 2.21 10.41 2.29
C VAL A 250 2.04 11.93 2.27
N GLU A 251 1.17 12.43 1.39
CA GLU A 251 0.57 13.77 1.41
C GLU A 251 -0.94 13.62 1.68
N ALA A 252 -1.38 13.90 2.92
CA ALA A 252 -2.79 13.75 3.29
C ALA A 252 -3.65 14.85 2.65
N GLY A 253 -3.26 16.12 2.80
CA GLY A 253 -3.85 17.22 2.02
C GLY A 253 -4.68 18.16 2.89
N ALA A 254 -5.97 18.27 2.64
CA ALA A 254 -6.82 19.24 3.33
C ALA A 254 -7.97 18.58 4.09
N GLY A 255 -7.90 18.58 5.41
CA GLY A 255 -8.94 18.12 6.33
C GLY A 255 -8.33 17.68 7.65
N ASP A 256 -9.11 17.06 8.53
CA ASP A 256 -8.58 16.55 9.82
C ASP A 256 -8.16 15.07 9.64
N ASP A 257 -6.91 14.83 9.23
CA ASP A 257 -6.45 13.51 8.75
C ASP A 257 -5.87 12.60 9.84
N ILE A 258 -5.85 11.30 9.59
CA ILE A 258 -5.17 10.29 10.41
C ILE A 258 -4.23 9.48 9.52
N ILE A 259 -2.94 9.48 9.85
CA ILE A 259 -1.89 8.78 9.09
C ILE A 259 -1.17 7.78 9.99
N TYR A 260 -1.05 6.55 9.51
CA TYR A 260 -0.20 5.50 10.06
C TYR A 260 0.90 5.18 9.05
N GLY A 261 2.17 5.29 9.48
CA GLY A 261 3.34 4.87 8.70
C GLY A 261 3.31 3.36 8.52
N ASP A 262 3.64 2.61 9.56
CA ASP A 262 3.85 1.15 9.44
C ASP A 262 2.61 0.22 9.57
N SER A 263 1.41 0.76 9.79
CA SER A 263 0.23 -0.08 10.04
C SER A 263 -0.57 -0.33 8.78
N ASP A 264 -0.98 -1.58 8.59
CA ASP A 264 -2.06 -1.95 7.68
C ASP A 264 -3.45 -1.65 8.30
N LEU A 265 -4.46 -1.43 7.45
CA LEU A 265 -5.85 -1.27 7.89
C LEU A 265 -6.33 -2.51 8.68
N PRO A 266 -6.83 -2.37 9.92
CA PRO A 266 -7.27 -3.51 10.72
C PRO A 266 -8.46 -4.28 10.12
N GLY A 267 -8.15 -5.33 9.35
CA GLY A 267 -9.14 -6.12 8.63
C GLY A 267 -9.49 -5.58 7.24
N GLY A 268 -8.62 -4.74 6.66
CA GLY A 268 -8.58 -4.40 5.23
C GLY A 268 -8.24 -5.62 4.37
N SER A 269 -8.33 -5.49 3.04
CA SER A 269 -8.09 -6.60 2.12
C SER A 269 -6.67 -7.17 2.22
N ASP A 270 -5.69 -6.36 2.63
CA ASP A 270 -4.31 -6.78 2.87
C ASP A 270 -4.03 -7.27 4.31
N ALA A 271 -5.09 -7.60 5.05
CA ALA A 271 -4.99 -8.67 6.04
C ALA A 271 -4.63 -10.05 5.42
N THR A 272 -4.27 -10.12 4.13
CA THR A 272 -3.56 -11.23 3.50
C THR A 272 -2.07 -11.14 3.77
N GLY A 273 -1.61 -11.75 4.86
CA GLY A 273 -0.20 -12.09 4.99
C GLY A 273 0.27 -12.92 3.79
N ALA A 274 1.58 -12.85 3.50
CA ALA A 274 2.23 -13.55 2.40
C ALA A 274 1.57 -14.90 2.08
N ARG A 275 1.26 -15.11 0.78
CA ARG A 275 0.74 -16.39 0.30
C ARG A 275 1.72 -17.49 0.66
N GLU A 276 1.30 -18.43 1.50
CA GLU A 276 2.12 -19.54 1.96
C GLU A 276 1.53 -20.88 1.48
N SER A 277 2.40 -21.90 1.39
CA SER A 277 2.02 -23.23 0.93
C SER A 277 2.41 -24.32 1.93
N PHE A 278 1.49 -25.26 2.15
CA PHE A 278 1.80 -26.57 2.74
C PHE A 278 2.04 -27.58 1.61
N GLU A 279 3.23 -28.17 1.60
CA GLU A 279 3.76 -28.94 0.47
C GLU A 279 4.06 -30.40 0.85
N TRP A 280 3.53 -31.34 0.09
CA TRP A 280 3.69 -32.77 0.39
C TRP A 280 5.09 -33.31 0.10
N ASP A 281 5.80 -32.77 -0.89
CA ASP A 281 7.16 -33.21 -1.26
C ASP A 281 8.24 -32.76 -0.25
N LEU A 282 7.91 -31.78 0.60
CA LEU A 282 8.70 -31.37 1.76
C LEU A 282 8.43 -32.22 3.02
N ALA A 283 7.54 -33.20 2.96
CA ALA A 283 7.26 -34.10 4.06
C ALA A 283 8.52 -34.90 4.50
N PRO A 284 8.64 -35.27 5.80
CA PRO A 284 9.75 -36.11 6.25
C PRO A 284 9.73 -37.51 5.61
N ASP A 285 10.81 -37.88 4.95
CA ASP A 285 11.01 -39.22 4.39
C ASP A 285 11.05 -40.29 5.53
N PRO A 286 10.11 -41.25 5.55
CA PRO A 286 10.03 -42.27 6.59
C PRO A 286 11.04 -43.43 6.42
N ASN A 287 11.64 -43.59 5.24
CA ASN A 287 12.40 -44.75 4.83
C ASN A 287 13.87 -44.43 4.45
N GLY A 288 14.17 -43.17 4.17
CA GLY A 288 15.45 -42.66 3.66
C GLY A 288 15.78 -41.23 4.13
N PRO A 289 16.77 -40.58 3.48
CA PRO A 289 17.00 -39.15 3.60
C PRO A 289 16.19 -38.37 2.54
N ALA A 290 15.60 -37.24 2.97
CA ALA A 290 14.84 -36.31 2.12
C ALA A 290 15.47 -36.04 0.72
N PRO A 291 14.64 -35.79 -0.31
CA PRO A 291 13.17 -35.61 -0.27
C PRO A 291 12.38 -36.91 -0.11
N ILE A 292 11.10 -36.83 0.22
CA ILE A 292 10.18 -37.98 0.26
C ILE A 292 9.99 -38.58 -1.14
N GLU A 293 9.66 -39.87 -1.22
CA GLU A 293 9.64 -40.62 -2.48
C GLU A 293 8.23 -41.18 -2.76
N ASP A 294 7.87 -41.30 -4.05
CA ASP A 294 6.57 -41.85 -4.47
C ASP A 294 6.23 -43.19 -3.78
N GLY A 295 5.03 -43.25 -3.20
CA GLY A 295 4.54 -44.39 -2.44
C GLY A 295 4.98 -44.43 -0.97
N ASP A 296 5.65 -43.40 -0.46
CA ASP A 296 6.03 -43.35 0.95
C ASP A 296 4.86 -43.04 1.88
N PRO A 297 4.76 -43.72 3.04
CA PRO A 297 3.64 -43.55 3.94
C PRO A 297 3.69 -42.20 4.67
N ILE A 298 2.59 -41.46 4.61
CA ILE A 298 2.39 -40.17 5.29
C ILE A 298 1.71 -40.43 6.66
N ASN A 299 2.37 -40.02 7.75
CA ASN A 299 1.95 -40.35 9.13
C ASN A 299 1.70 -39.13 10.05
N GLY A 300 1.65 -37.92 9.49
CA GLY A 300 1.53 -36.65 10.20
C GLY A 300 2.87 -35.97 10.46
N PHE A 301 2.95 -34.66 10.24
CA PHE A 301 4.13 -33.82 10.43
C PHE A 301 3.70 -32.35 10.59
N THR A 302 4.62 -31.53 11.09
CA THR A 302 4.47 -30.06 11.09
C THR A 302 5.46 -29.50 10.09
N GLN A 303 4.97 -28.62 9.23
CA GLN A 303 5.77 -27.85 8.29
C GLN A 303 5.78 -26.40 8.74
N ASP A 304 6.96 -25.79 8.68
CA ASP A 304 7.16 -24.35 8.80
C ASP A 304 6.99 -23.79 7.38
N THR A 305 5.89 -23.06 7.13
CA THR A 305 5.54 -22.53 5.80
C THR A 305 6.01 -21.09 5.61
N GLY A 306 6.68 -20.50 6.61
CA GLY A 306 7.07 -19.09 6.63
C GLY A 306 6.73 -18.48 7.99
N SER A 307 5.54 -17.89 8.08
CA SER A 307 4.96 -17.28 9.28
C SER A 307 4.00 -18.22 10.01
N VAL A 308 3.43 -19.22 9.32
CA VAL A 308 2.52 -20.21 9.90
C VAL A 308 3.17 -21.59 10.01
N ASP A 309 3.06 -22.22 11.17
CA ASP A 309 3.35 -23.65 11.33
C ASP A 309 2.07 -24.45 11.03
N VAL A 310 2.07 -25.23 9.95
CA VAL A 310 0.95 -26.10 9.59
C VAL A 310 1.20 -27.52 10.09
N THR A 311 0.33 -27.99 11.00
CA THR A 311 0.40 -29.35 11.53
C THR A 311 -0.61 -30.26 10.86
N PHE A 312 -0.11 -31.19 10.04
CA PHE A 312 -0.91 -32.24 9.42
C PHE A 312 -0.97 -33.50 10.30
N SER A 313 -2.17 -34.08 10.45
CA SER A 313 -2.40 -35.31 11.20
C SER A 313 -3.53 -36.18 10.62
N LEU A 314 -3.41 -37.49 10.81
CA LEU A 314 -4.45 -38.47 10.47
C LEU A 314 -5.33 -38.75 11.69
N GLN A 315 -6.65 -38.59 11.55
CA GLN A 315 -7.65 -38.79 12.60
C GLN A 315 -8.69 -39.84 12.20
N GLY A 316 -9.32 -40.48 13.20
CA GLY A 316 -10.58 -41.20 12.99
C GLY A 316 -10.62 -42.21 11.84
N ALA A 317 -9.66 -43.15 11.78
CA ALA A 317 -9.67 -44.20 10.76
C ALA A 317 -10.68 -45.31 11.08
N ALA A 318 -11.38 -45.81 10.05
CA ALA A 318 -12.02 -47.12 10.06
C ALA A 318 -11.19 -48.07 9.20
N PHE A 319 -10.94 -49.28 9.70
CA PHE A 319 -10.14 -50.30 9.01
C PHE A 319 -8.66 -49.93 8.81
N ALA A 320 -8.11 -50.04 7.60
CA ALA A 320 -6.68 -49.90 7.30
C ALA A 320 -6.42 -49.08 6.02
N PRO A 321 -6.92 -47.83 5.95
CA PRO A 321 -6.76 -46.96 4.80
C PRO A 321 -5.27 -46.71 4.51
N GLN A 322 -4.94 -46.53 3.24
CA GLN A 322 -3.58 -46.19 2.81
C GLN A 322 -3.47 -44.68 2.55
N SER A 323 -2.34 -44.09 2.93
CA SER A 323 -2.07 -42.66 2.81
C SER A 323 -0.58 -42.51 2.49
N GLU A 324 -0.29 -42.16 1.25
CA GLU A 324 1.05 -42.18 0.68
C GLU A 324 1.33 -40.86 -0.06
N PHE A 325 2.59 -40.45 -0.13
CA PHE A 325 3.02 -39.38 -1.03
C PHE A 325 2.94 -39.85 -2.48
N ALA A 326 2.47 -38.99 -3.38
CA ALA A 326 2.35 -39.30 -4.80
C ALA A 326 2.93 -38.18 -5.67
N ASP A 327 3.85 -38.56 -6.56
CA ASP A 327 4.59 -37.64 -7.44
C ASP A 327 4.03 -37.54 -8.87
N ASN A 328 2.87 -38.13 -9.11
CA ASN A 328 2.24 -38.12 -10.42
C ASN A 328 1.46 -36.83 -10.67
N ASN A 329 1.37 -36.44 -11.94
CA ASN A 329 0.77 -35.18 -12.35
C ASN A 329 -0.69 -35.03 -11.88
N GLN A 330 -0.96 -33.95 -11.16
CA GLN A 330 -2.27 -33.56 -10.64
C GLN A 330 -2.89 -32.44 -11.49
N LYS A 331 -4.20 -32.26 -11.38
CA LYS A 331 -4.85 -31.03 -11.83
C LYS A 331 -4.69 -29.99 -10.72
N VAL A 332 -4.18 -28.82 -11.08
CA VAL A 332 -3.92 -27.70 -10.17
C VAL A 332 -4.57 -26.39 -10.65
N ASP A 333 -5.22 -26.39 -11.82
CA ASP A 333 -5.78 -25.18 -12.45
C ASP A 333 -6.71 -24.39 -11.51
N GLY A 334 -6.60 -23.07 -11.49
CA GLY A 334 -7.50 -22.21 -10.71
C GLY A 334 -7.28 -22.26 -9.19
N ILE A 335 -6.22 -22.92 -8.72
CA ILE A 335 -5.62 -22.58 -7.42
C ILE A 335 -4.87 -21.27 -7.64
N ASP A 336 -5.14 -20.27 -6.82
CA ASP A 336 -4.32 -19.08 -6.71
C ASP A 336 -3.09 -19.39 -5.85
N THR A 337 -1.91 -19.16 -6.41
CA THR A 337 -0.63 -19.38 -5.71
C THR A 337 0.07 -18.10 -5.32
N GLY A 338 -0.47 -16.92 -5.66
CA GLY A 338 0.28 -15.67 -5.54
C GLY A 338 1.67 -15.83 -6.15
N ASP A 339 2.70 -15.50 -5.37
CA ASP A 339 4.11 -15.66 -5.76
C ASP A 339 4.69 -17.07 -5.55
N GLU A 340 3.97 -17.98 -4.89
CA GLU A 340 4.42 -19.35 -4.67
C GLU A 340 4.42 -20.17 -5.96
N THR A 341 5.35 -21.12 -6.02
CA THR A 341 5.46 -21.99 -7.21
C THR A 341 4.52 -23.17 -7.11
N ILE A 342 3.62 -23.29 -8.08
CA ILE A 342 2.71 -24.44 -8.14
C ILE A 342 3.43 -25.75 -8.53
N ASP A 343 3.45 -26.74 -7.63
CA ASP A 343 3.90 -28.09 -7.94
C ASP A 343 2.73 -29.03 -8.24
N ASN A 344 2.63 -29.49 -9.48
CA ASN A 344 1.61 -30.46 -9.89
C ASN A 344 2.05 -31.92 -9.69
N GLN A 345 3.20 -32.17 -9.09
CA GLN A 345 3.76 -33.49 -8.75
C GLN A 345 3.89 -33.64 -7.23
N SER A 346 3.11 -32.88 -6.46
CA SER A 346 3.07 -32.95 -5.01
C SER A 346 1.63 -33.17 -4.53
N SER A 347 1.36 -34.35 -3.96
CA SER A 347 0.04 -34.67 -3.42
C SER A 347 0.05 -35.79 -2.38
N LEU A 348 -0.96 -35.77 -1.52
CA LEU A 348 -1.35 -36.91 -0.69
C LEU A 348 -2.30 -37.82 -1.47
N ALA A 349 -1.90 -39.07 -1.72
CA ALA A 349 -2.76 -40.11 -2.24
C ALA A 349 -3.43 -40.90 -1.11
N SER A 350 -4.76 -40.88 -1.08
CA SER A 350 -5.59 -41.69 -0.19
C SER A 350 -6.19 -42.86 -0.96
N ARG A 351 -6.12 -44.08 -0.42
CA ARG A 351 -6.75 -45.27 -1.03
C ARG A 351 -7.54 -46.06 0.00
N LEU A 352 -8.77 -46.41 -0.37
CA LEU A 352 -9.70 -47.24 0.40
C LEU A 352 -10.09 -48.48 -0.43
N ASP A 353 -10.05 -49.66 0.17
CA ASP A 353 -10.23 -50.95 -0.54
C ASP A 353 -11.36 -51.84 -0.02
N GLN A 354 -12.22 -51.30 0.85
CA GLN A 354 -13.35 -52.04 1.43
C GLN A 354 -14.47 -51.13 1.98
N GLU A 355 -15.73 -51.55 1.77
CA GLU A 355 -16.95 -50.87 2.20
C GLU A 355 -16.87 -50.33 3.66
N GLY A 356 -17.07 -49.02 3.80
CA GLY A 356 -17.04 -48.31 5.07
C GLY A 356 -15.65 -48.09 5.65
N GLU A 357 -14.59 -48.34 4.88
CA GLU A 357 -13.25 -47.80 5.16
C GLU A 357 -13.26 -46.29 5.00
N CYS A 358 -12.56 -45.60 5.89
CA CYS A 358 -12.48 -44.16 5.88
C CYS A 358 -11.26 -43.64 6.64
N GLN A 359 -10.84 -42.43 6.29
CA GLN A 359 -9.74 -41.71 6.91
C GLN A 359 -10.09 -40.21 6.99
N VAL A 360 -9.84 -39.59 8.15
CA VAL A 360 -9.90 -38.13 8.29
C VAL A 360 -8.47 -37.58 8.23
N TYR A 361 -8.29 -36.59 7.37
CA TYR A 361 -7.08 -35.80 7.21
C TYR A 361 -7.32 -34.43 7.84
N ARG A 362 -6.39 -33.98 8.67
CA ARG A 362 -6.56 -32.75 9.46
C ARG A 362 -5.32 -31.87 9.35
N TRP A 363 -5.55 -30.60 9.08
CA TRP A 363 -4.55 -29.53 9.13
C TRP A 363 -4.96 -28.56 10.25
N ASP A 364 -4.06 -28.35 11.21
CA ASP A 364 -4.17 -27.31 12.23
C ASP A 364 -3.14 -26.22 11.90
N PHE A 365 -3.60 -24.97 11.79
CA PHE A 365 -2.73 -23.81 11.58
C PHE A 365 -2.30 -23.24 12.94
N SER A 366 -1.06 -22.75 13.07
CA SER A 366 -0.59 -22.13 14.32
C SER A 366 -1.25 -20.79 14.62
N SER A 367 -1.74 -20.12 13.57
CA SER A 367 -2.51 -18.86 13.57
C SER A 367 -3.69 -19.00 12.59
N GLU A 368 -4.74 -18.17 12.69
CA GLU A 368 -5.87 -18.24 11.75
C GLU A 368 -5.46 -17.71 10.38
N VAL A 369 -5.70 -18.45 9.29
CA VAL A 369 -5.33 -18.07 7.91
C VAL A 369 -6.56 -17.68 7.08
N THR A 370 -6.37 -16.99 5.96
CA THR A 370 -7.42 -16.62 5.00
C THR A 370 -7.17 -17.26 3.63
N ASP A 371 -8.13 -17.14 2.72
CA ASP A 371 -8.13 -17.68 1.35
C ASP A 371 -7.45 -19.06 1.16
N VAL A 372 -7.89 -20.06 1.93
CA VAL A 372 -7.30 -21.41 1.78
C VAL A 372 -7.79 -22.06 0.50
N GLN A 373 -6.86 -22.42 -0.40
CA GLN A 373 -7.11 -23.05 -1.68
C GLN A 373 -6.35 -24.37 -1.89
N PHE A 374 -7.04 -25.40 -2.35
CA PHE A 374 -6.45 -26.66 -2.79
C PHE A 374 -7.40 -27.45 -3.68
N ARG A 375 -6.89 -28.48 -4.37
CA ARG A 375 -7.71 -29.41 -5.14
C ARG A 375 -7.77 -30.79 -4.53
N ILE A 376 -8.93 -31.41 -4.68
CA ILE A 376 -9.14 -32.84 -4.47
C ILE A 376 -9.44 -33.48 -5.83
N ASN A 377 -8.52 -34.30 -6.30
CA ASN A 377 -8.57 -35.01 -7.57
C ASN A 377 -8.96 -36.48 -7.37
N ASP A 378 -9.30 -37.14 -8.46
CA ASP A 378 -9.64 -38.57 -8.48
C ASP A 378 -10.91 -38.93 -7.70
N ILE A 379 -11.88 -38.01 -7.59
CA ILE A 379 -13.17 -38.29 -6.93
C ILE A 379 -14.05 -39.11 -7.90
N ASP A 380 -13.73 -40.39 -8.03
CA ASP A 380 -14.46 -41.36 -8.87
C ASP A 380 -14.82 -42.64 -8.08
N TYR A 381 -15.43 -43.64 -8.75
CA TYR A 381 -15.96 -44.86 -8.12
C TYR A 381 -16.81 -44.58 -6.87
N ASP A 382 -16.49 -45.20 -5.73
CA ASP A 382 -17.22 -45.08 -4.47
C ASP A 382 -16.62 -43.99 -3.54
N SER A 383 -15.83 -43.06 -4.08
CA SER A 383 -15.29 -41.92 -3.34
C SER A 383 -16.41 -41.00 -2.84
N GLU A 384 -16.51 -40.89 -1.53
CA GLU A 384 -17.21 -39.82 -0.83
C GLU A 384 -16.21 -38.98 -0.04
N VAL A 385 -16.22 -37.68 -0.28
CA VAL A 385 -15.39 -36.71 0.44
C VAL A 385 -16.30 -35.78 1.23
N VAL A 386 -15.94 -35.54 2.49
CA VAL A 386 -16.60 -34.53 3.33
C VAL A 386 -15.55 -33.56 3.84
N ILE A 387 -15.73 -32.28 3.53
CA ILE A 387 -14.84 -31.20 3.94
C ILE A 387 -15.50 -30.47 5.11
N THR A 388 -14.71 -30.03 6.08
CA THR A 388 -15.17 -29.17 7.17
C THR A 388 -14.03 -28.28 7.62
N ALA A 389 -14.30 -26.98 7.73
CA ALA A 389 -13.33 -26.01 8.24
C ALA A 389 -13.86 -25.31 9.48
N TYR A 390 -12.94 -24.78 10.30
CA TYR A 390 -13.25 -24.21 11.60
C TYR A 390 -12.44 -22.95 11.90
N ASP A 391 -13.06 -21.99 12.59
CA ASP A 391 -12.38 -20.85 13.23
C ASP A 391 -11.66 -21.28 14.54
N ALA A 392 -10.90 -20.37 15.16
CA ALA A 392 -10.17 -20.62 16.41
C ALA A 392 -11.10 -20.92 17.61
N HIS A 393 -12.36 -20.51 17.54
CA HIS A 393 -13.38 -20.80 18.54
C HIS A 393 -14.02 -22.19 18.34
N GLY A 394 -13.69 -22.88 17.24
CA GLY A 394 -14.21 -24.18 16.87
C GLY A 394 -15.61 -24.15 16.24
N ASN A 395 -16.09 -22.98 15.81
CA ASN A 395 -17.27 -22.86 14.96
C ASN A 395 -16.92 -23.29 13.54
N LYS A 396 -17.92 -23.76 12.79
CA LYS A 396 -17.73 -24.09 11.38
C LYS A 396 -17.76 -22.82 10.55
N ILE A 397 -16.98 -22.79 9.49
CA ILE A 397 -16.94 -21.68 8.52
C ILE A 397 -17.46 -22.14 7.15
N PRO A 398 -17.98 -21.23 6.32
CA PRO A 398 -18.34 -21.51 4.93
C PRO A 398 -17.17 -22.08 4.13
N ILE A 399 -17.46 -23.01 3.23
CA ILE A 399 -16.49 -23.53 2.26
C ILE A 399 -17.15 -23.44 0.87
N HIS A 400 -16.42 -22.93 -0.09
CA HIS A 400 -16.82 -22.91 -1.49
C HIS A 400 -16.09 -24.04 -2.21
N THR A 401 -16.81 -24.81 -3.04
CA THR A 401 -16.18 -25.82 -3.88
C THR A 401 -16.65 -25.71 -5.32
N ASN A 402 -15.71 -25.64 -6.25
CA ASN A 402 -15.99 -25.70 -7.69
C ASN A 402 -15.66 -27.12 -8.20
N THR A 403 -16.70 -27.89 -8.47
CA THR A 403 -16.60 -29.31 -8.81
C THR A 403 -16.72 -29.56 -10.30
N GLY A 404 -15.97 -30.55 -10.79
CA GLY A 404 -16.18 -31.12 -12.12
C GLY A 404 -17.57 -31.74 -12.30
N GLY A 405 -18.00 -31.87 -13.56
CA GLY A 405 -19.36 -32.30 -13.91
C GLY A 405 -19.74 -33.74 -13.57
N ASP A 406 -18.80 -34.57 -13.11
CA ASP A 406 -19.03 -35.96 -12.69
C ASP A 406 -19.03 -36.11 -11.14
N ILE A 407 -19.04 -35.00 -10.40
CA ILE A 407 -19.14 -34.98 -8.93
C ILE A 407 -20.52 -34.44 -8.52
N ALA A 408 -21.27 -35.24 -7.77
CA ALA A 408 -22.49 -34.82 -7.10
C ALA A 408 -22.15 -34.15 -5.76
N ALA A 409 -22.18 -32.82 -5.74
CA ALA A 409 -21.96 -32.03 -4.54
C ALA A 409 -23.27 -31.69 -3.80
N SER A 410 -23.22 -31.59 -2.47
CA SER A 410 -24.34 -31.12 -1.66
C SER A 410 -23.86 -30.30 -0.46
N ASN A 411 -24.71 -29.37 0.00
CA ASN A 411 -24.37 -28.31 0.97
C ASN A 411 -23.35 -27.27 0.45
N LEU A 412 -23.42 -26.91 -0.84
CA LEU A 412 -22.61 -25.85 -1.44
C LEU A 412 -23.26 -24.47 -1.31
N ASP A 413 -24.02 -24.24 -0.26
CA ASP A 413 -24.83 -23.02 -0.09
C ASP A 413 -24.03 -21.84 0.48
N GLY A 414 -22.71 -21.98 0.64
CA GLY A 414 -21.86 -20.98 1.30
C GLY A 414 -22.24 -20.78 2.77
N ILE A 415 -23.01 -21.70 3.38
CA ILE A 415 -23.37 -21.65 4.79
C ILE A 415 -22.48 -22.63 5.55
N ALA A 416 -21.95 -22.16 6.68
CA ALA A 416 -21.16 -22.97 7.61
C ALA A 416 -21.75 -24.38 7.84
N GLY A 417 -21.03 -25.40 7.39
CA GLY A 417 -21.61 -26.72 7.18
C GLY A 417 -20.59 -27.83 6.96
N ASN A 418 -21.03 -28.91 6.32
CA ASN A 418 -20.15 -29.97 5.85
C ASN A 418 -20.39 -30.08 4.35
N GLU A 419 -19.35 -29.91 3.55
CA GLU A 419 -19.46 -29.95 2.10
C GLU A 419 -19.24 -31.39 1.66
N HIS A 420 -20.28 -31.97 1.06
CA HIS A 420 -20.29 -33.38 0.67
C HIS A 420 -20.07 -33.51 -0.83
N LEU A 421 -19.00 -34.16 -1.23
CA LEU A 421 -18.65 -34.46 -2.62
C LEU A 421 -18.75 -35.97 -2.83
N ARG A 422 -19.54 -36.41 -3.79
CA ARG A 422 -19.70 -37.83 -4.13
C ARG A 422 -19.49 -38.03 -5.61
N SER A 423 -18.77 -39.08 -5.99
CA SER A 423 -18.70 -39.49 -7.39
C SER A 423 -20.10 -39.79 -7.95
N ASP A 424 -20.41 -39.31 -9.16
CA ASP A 424 -21.61 -39.67 -9.94
C ASP A 424 -21.28 -40.67 -11.07
N ILE A 425 -20.08 -41.27 -11.05
CA ILE A 425 -19.61 -42.22 -12.06
C ILE A 425 -19.07 -43.54 -11.48
N ASP A 426 -19.48 -44.66 -12.07
CA ASP A 426 -19.03 -46.02 -11.68
C ASP A 426 -17.69 -46.43 -12.38
N GLY A 427 -16.81 -45.49 -12.74
CA GLY A 427 -15.66 -45.80 -13.60
C GLY A 427 -14.46 -44.87 -13.45
N GLY A 428 -13.26 -45.47 -13.55
CA GLY A 428 -11.99 -44.80 -13.30
C GLY A 428 -11.53 -43.87 -14.41
N SER A 429 -11.11 -42.67 -14.03
CA SER A 429 -10.51 -41.68 -14.93
C SER A 429 -9.05 -41.38 -14.52
N SER A 430 -8.38 -40.45 -15.20
CA SER A 430 -7.03 -40.04 -14.81
C SER A 430 -7.12 -38.96 -13.74
N ASP A 431 -6.12 -38.88 -12.87
CA ASP A 431 -6.03 -37.91 -11.76
C ASP A 431 -6.09 -36.44 -12.24
N THR A 432 -5.73 -36.16 -13.50
CA THR A 432 -5.81 -34.82 -14.10
C THR A 432 -7.17 -34.49 -14.73
N THR A 433 -8.16 -35.39 -14.64
CA THR A 433 -9.44 -35.24 -15.34
C THR A 433 -10.31 -34.21 -14.64
N GLY A 434 -10.64 -33.12 -15.33
CA GLY A 434 -11.36 -32.00 -14.72
C GLY A 434 -12.78 -32.33 -14.23
N SER A 435 -13.44 -33.36 -14.75
CA SER A 435 -14.81 -33.72 -14.33
C SER A 435 -14.89 -34.44 -12.98
N ILE A 436 -13.78 -34.99 -12.48
CA ILE A 436 -13.64 -35.70 -11.20
C ILE A 436 -12.67 -34.98 -10.24
N SER A 437 -12.54 -33.66 -10.42
CA SER A 437 -11.70 -32.79 -9.59
C SER A 437 -12.57 -31.69 -8.97
N ALA A 438 -12.30 -31.36 -7.71
CA ALA A 438 -12.93 -30.25 -7.01
C ALA A 438 -11.85 -29.26 -6.54
N LEU A 439 -12.02 -27.97 -6.88
CA LEU A 439 -11.31 -26.87 -6.23
C LEU A 439 -12.05 -26.53 -4.94
N VAL A 440 -11.32 -26.39 -3.85
CA VAL A 440 -11.82 -26.00 -2.53
C VAL A 440 -11.25 -24.62 -2.23
N THR A 441 -12.10 -23.68 -1.85
CA THR A 441 -11.75 -22.30 -1.47
C THR A 441 -12.43 -21.97 -0.15
N ILE A 442 -11.68 -21.42 0.81
CA ILE A 442 -12.16 -21.11 2.16
C ILE A 442 -11.64 -19.73 2.55
N ALA A 443 -12.51 -18.72 2.48
CA ALA A 443 -12.14 -17.32 2.72
C ALA A 443 -11.52 -17.08 4.12
N GLY A 444 -11.98 -17.82 5.14
CA GLY A 444 -11.48 -17.72 6.51
C GLY A 444 -12.28 -16.78 7.41
N PRO A 445 -11.76 -16.45 8.61
CA PRO A 445 -10.51 -16.97 9.19
C PRO A 445 -10.56 -18.48 9.49
N VAL A 446 -9.48 -19.21 9.18
CA VAL A 446 -9.37 -20.67 9.29
C VAL A 446 -8.31 -21.07 10.32
N ALA A 447 -8.72 -21.74 11.40
CA ALA A 447 -7.78 -22.34 12.35
C ALA A 447 -7.55 -23.84 12.09
N ARG A 448 -8.49 -24.52 11.42
CA ARG A 448 -8.42 -25.97 11.17
C ARG A 448 -9.25 -26.39 9.97
N ILE A 449 -8.73 -27.33 9.18
CA ILE A 449 -9.45 -28.04 8.12
C ILE A 449 -9.46 -29.54 8.41
N GLU A 450 -10.59 -30.19 8.16
CA GLU A 450 -10.74 -31.65 8.18
C GLU A 450 -11.33 -32.12 6.84
N VAL A 451 -10.67 -33.08 6.20
CA VAL A 451 -11.15 -33.78 4.99
C VAL A 451 -11.32 -35.24 5.32
N LEU A 452 -12.56 -35.73 5.26
CA LEU A 452 -12.90 -37.14 5.38
C LEU A 452 -12.97 -37.76 3.98
N HIS A 453 -12.16 -38.78 3.71
CA HIS A 453 -12.38 -39.70 2.60
C HIS A 453 -13.08 -40.95 3.13
N ASN A 454 -14.24 -41.26 2.56
CA ASN A 454 -15.08 -42.40 2.90
C ASN A 454 -15.40 -43.21 1.64
N GLN A 455 -15.46 -44.53 1.79
CA GLN A 455 -15.88 -45.43 0.72
C GLN A 455 -17.38 -45.77 0.87
N ASP A 456 -18.22 -45.24 -0.04
CA ASP A 456 -19.67 -45.46 -0.07
C ASP A 456 -20.08 -46.61 -1.02
N GLY A 457 -19.36 -47.74 -0.94
CA GLY A 457 -19.63 -48.92 -1.76
C GLY A 457 -18.54 -50.01 -1.70
N ASP A 458 -18.54 -50.89 -2.69
CA ASP A 458 -17.70 -52.11 -2.75
C ASP A 458 -16.47 -51.97 -3.68
N ASP A 459 -16.43 -50.95 -4.55
CA ASP A 459 -15.35 -50.68 -5.48
C ASP A 459 -14.29 -49.79 -4.83
N ASN A 460 -13.01 -50.11 -5.08
CA ASN A 460 -11.89 -49.38 -4.49
C ASN A 460 -11.91 -47.92 -4.93
N SER A 461 -11.75 -47.01 -3.97
CA SER A 461 -11.77 -45.57 -4.20
C SER A 461 -10.41 -44.94 -3.87
N GLY A 462 -10.04 -43.93 -4.66
CA GLY A 462 -8.86 -43.11 -4.46
C GLY A 462 -9.25 -41.64 -4.39
N ILE A 463 -8.46 -40.81 -3.71
CA ILE A 463 -8.42 -39.37 -3.96
C ILE A 463 -6.98 -38.90 -3.86
N ASN A 464 -6.65 -37.80 -4.54
CA ASN A 464 -5.39 -37.08 -4.32
C ASN A 464 -5.69 -35.66 -3.84
N ILE A 465 -5.06 -35.24 -2.75
CA ILE A 465 -5.15 -33.87 -2.23
C ILE A 465 -3.85 -33.17 -2.61
N THR A 466 -3.94 -32.06 -3.37
CA THR A 466 -2.76 -31.26 -3.74
C THR A 466 -2.15 -30.56 -2.54
N ASP A 467 -1.06 -29.82 -2.76
CA ASP A 467 -0.61 -28.80 -1.82
C ASP A 467 -1.74 -27.82 -1.49
N ILE A 468 -1.63 -27.18 -0.32
CA ILE A 468 -2.61 -26.25 0.22
C ILE A 468 -1.97 -24.87 0.27
N TYR A 469 -2.57 -23.91 -0.42
CA TYR A 469 -2.15 -22.52 -0.46
C TYR A 469 -3.11 -21.71 0.40
N PHE A 470 -2.61 -20.68 1.08
CA PHE A 470 -3.41 -19.85 1.97
C PHE A 470 -2.71 -18.53 2.21
N ASP A 471 -3.47 -17.52 2.57
CA ASP A 471 -2.91 -16.27 3.05
C ASP A 471 -2.65 -16.42 4.54
N ALA A 472 -1.40 -16.26 4.94
CA ALA A 472 -1.08 -16.22 6.35
C ALA A 472 -1.80 -15.01 6.99
N PRO A 473 -2.19 -15.04 8.27
CA PRO A 473 -2.62 -13.80 8.92
C PRO A 473 -1.44 -12.86 8.92
N GLY A 474 -1.59 -11.68 8.29
CA GLY A 474 -0.63 -10.57 8.27
C GLY A 474 0.73 -11.06 8.74
N ALA A 475 1.35 -11.89 7.88
CA ALA A 475 2.70 -12.30 8.14
C ALA A 475 3.39 -10.96 8.22
N VAL A 476 3.88 -10.62 9.41
CA VAL A 476 5.02 -9.73 9.55
C VAL A 476 6.05 -10.36 8.63
N ILE A 477 6.01 -9.98 7.35
CA ILE A 477 7.12 -10.15 6.45
C ILE A 477 8.22 -9.45 7.22
N GLY A 478 9.32 -10.17 7.43
CA GLY A 478 10.42 -9.66 8.21
C GLY A 478 11.15 -8.56 7.45
N ASP A 479 10.45 -7.50 7.13
CA ASP A 479 10.98 -6.23 6.68
C ASP A 479 10.84 -5.27 7.88
N GLU A 480 11.87 -4.48 8.06
CA GLU A 480 12.03 -3.62 9.22
C GLU A 480 11.02 -2.48 9.08
N ASP A 481 10.48 -1.96 10.18
CA ASP A 481 9.67 -0.73 10.17
C ASP A 481 10.31 0.31 9.22
N GLY A 482 9.49 0.93 8.36
CA GLY A 482 9.82 1.82 7.26
C GLY A 482 10.47 3.12 7.69
N ASN A 483 11.13 3.85 6.79
CA ASN A 483 11.57 5.23 7.08
C ASN A 483 10.69 6.19 6.30
N ASP A 484 9.60 6.61 6.91
CA ASP A 484 8.52 7.24 6.19
C ASP A 484 8.68 8.75 6.08
N THR A 485 8.00 9.33 5.11
CA THR A 485 7.77 10.77 5.02
C THR A 485 6.28 11.04 5.05
N LEU A 486 5.78 11.48 6.21
CA LEU A 486 4.36 11.67 6.49
C LEU A 486 4.05 13.16 6.61
N LEU A 487 3.21 13.68 5.72
CA LEU A 487 2.84 15.10 5.62
C LEU A 487 1.33 15.27 5.84
N GLY A 488 0.94 15.89 6.97
CA GLY A 488 -0.47 16.18 7.30
C GLY A 488 -1.07 17.34 6.49
N GLU A 489 -0.24 18.31 6.10
CA GLU A 489 -0.66 19.48 5.32
C GLU A 489 -1.62 20.47 6.01
N ASP A 490 -2.84 20.70 5.51
CA ASP A 490 -3.78 21.71 6.03
C ASP A 490 -4.84 21.00 6.90
N GLY A 491 -4.77 21.09 8.23
CA GLY A 491 -5.64 20.22 9.02
C GLY A 491 -5.45 20.23 10.52
N ALA A 492 -6.23 19.43 11.24
CA ALA A 492 -5.95 19.08 12.62
C ALA A 492 -5.57 17.60 12.72
N ASP A 493 -4.34 17.29 12.33
CA ASP A 493 -3.98 15.93 11.94
C ASP A 493 -3.48 15.07 13.11
N ILE A 494 -3.52 13.76 12.89
CA ILE A 494 -2.93 12.76 13.78
C ILE A 494 -1.99 11.89 12.96
N ILE A 495 -0.68 12.00 13.22
CA ILE A 495 0.36 11.29 12.47
C ILE A 495 1.10 10.35 13.41
N TYR A 496 1.17 9.07 13.04
CA TYR A 496 1.97 8.03 13.71
C TYR A 496 3.07 7.57 12.74
N GLY A 497 4.34 7.78 13.09
CA GLY A 497 5.49 7.20 12.38
C GLY A 497 5.59 5.70 12.62
N GLU A 498 5.48 5.32 13.89
CA GLU A 498 5.54 3.94 14.39
C GLU A 498 6.95 3.41 14.59
N GLY A 499 7.59 2.75 13.63
CA GLY A 499 8.99 2.35 13.74
C GLY A 499 9.84 2.91 12.60
N GLY A 500 11.16 2.75 12.70
CA GLY A 500 12.10 3.29 11.70
C GLY A 500 12.53 4.75 11.93
N ASP A 501 13.33 5.32 11.03
CA ASP A 501 13.84 6.70 11.15
C ASP A 501 12.95 7.67 10.34
N ASP A 502 11.83 8.14 10.90
CA ASP A 502 10.79 8.84 10.13
C ASP A 502 10.97 10.35 9.98
N ILE A 503 10.22 10.93 9.03
CA ILE A 503 10.01 12.37 8.88
C ILE A 503 8.51 12.68 8.97
N LEU A 504 8.12 13.34 10.07
CA LEU A 504 6.74 13.78 10.28
C LEU A 504 6.64 15.30 10.15
N ASP A 505 5.70 15.79 9.34
CA ASP A 505 5.40 17.21 9.15
C ASP A 505 3.90 17.46 9.33
N GLY A 506 3.53 18.17 10.40
CA GLY A 506 2.13 18.48 10.69
C GLY A 506 1.58 19.69 9.95
N GLY A 507 2.34 20.32 9.04
CA GLY A 507 1.87 21.50 8.32
C GLY A 507 2.03 22.83 9.07
N LEU A 508 2.61 23.83 8.39
CA LEU A 508 2.77 25.18 8.95
C LEU A 508 1.67 26.13 8.45
N ASP A 509 1.02 26.83 9.39
CA ASP A 509 0.19 28.04 9.18
C ASP A 509 -1.34 27.87 8.95
N ASP A 510 -1.98 26.76 9.31
CA ASP A 510 -3.47 26.62 9.28
C ASP A 510 -4.18 27.22 10.51
N GLY A 511 -3.54 27.18 11.68
CA GLY A 511 -4.12 27.60 12.96
C GLY A 511 -4.86 26.50 13.72
N ASP A 512 -4.68 25.25 13.30
CA ASP A 512 -5.22 24.04 13.88
C ASP A 512 -4.15 23.35 14.76
N ALA A 513 -4.41 22.15 15.25
CA ALA A 513 -3.64 21.59 16.36
C ALA A 513 -3.40 20.09 16.22
N ASP A 514 -2.20 19.79 15.74
CA ASP A 514 -1.83 18.45 15.29
C ASP A 514 -1.30 17.60 16.45
N GLN A 515 -1.28 16.29 16.22
CA GLN A 515 -0.70 15.30 17.12
C GLN A 515 0.26 14.42 16.35
N LEU A 516 1.55 14.58 16.62
CA LEU A 516 2.62 13.83 15.94
C LEU A 516 3.28 12.87 16.93
N PHE A 517 3.34 11.60 16.57
CA PHE A 517 3.96 10.53 17.35
C PHE A 517 5.05 9.88 16.49
N GLY A 518 6.32 10.04 16.88
CA GLY A 518 7.46 9.40 16.21
C GLY A 518 7.39 7.89 16.40
N GLY A 519 7.80 7.39 17.55
CA GLY A 519 7.54 6.02 17.96
C GLY A 519 8.79 5.30 18.47
N ASP A 520 9.19 4.27 17.75
CA ASP A 520 10.46 3.57 17.94
C ASP A 520 11.50 4.16 16.97
N ASP A 521 12.79 4.13 17.34
CA ASP A 521 13.90 4.60 16.49
C ASP A 521 14.08 6.13 16.44
N ALA A 522 14.65 6.70 15.37
CA ALA A 522 15.20 8.07 15.40
C ALA A 522 14.49 9.04 14.45
N ASP A 523 13.52 9.75 14.98
CA ASP A 523 12.59 10.50 14.15
C ASP A 523 12.95 11.97 13.99
N THR A 524 12.48 12.56 12.90
CA THR A 524 12.53 14.00 12.65
C THR A 524 11.13 14.57 12.57
N ILE A 525 10.74 15.29 13.62
CA ILE A 525 9.44 15.95 13.71
C ILE A 525 9.60 17.43 13.39
N GLN A 526 8.91 17.88 12.34
CA GLN A 526 8.89 19.25 11.84
C GLN A 526 7.45 19.71 11.54
N GLY A 527 7.25 20.82 10.84
CA GLY A 527 5.90 21.32 10.55
C GLY A 527 5.17 21.99 11.73
N VAL A 528 5.59 21.73 12.95
CA VAL A 528 4.80 22.07 14.13
C VAL A 528 4.71 23.56 14.49
N GLY A 529 3.53 24.04 14.87
CA GLY A 529 3.15 25.37 15.28
C GLY A 529 2.50 25.46 16.68
N VAL A 530 1.36 26.15 16.76
CA VAL A 530 0.71 26.60 18.01
C VAL A 530 -0.53 25.77 18.28
N GLY A 531 -0.44 24.88 19.26
CA GLY A 531 -1.57 24.07 19.69
C GLY A 531 -1.19 22.59 19.76
N ASP A 532 -0.21 22.23 18.95
CA ASP A 532 0.16 20.88 18.63
C ASP A 532 0.88 20.18 19.78
N PHE A 533 0.84 18.88 19.66
CA PHE A 533 1.44 17.92 20.56
C PHE A 533 2.41 17.03 19.80
N VAL A 534 3.59 16.84 20.37
CA VAL A 534 4.63 15.97 19.81
C VAL A 534 5.06 14.96 20.86
N ASP A 535 5.19 13.70 20.47
CA ASP A 535 5.82 12.65 21.26
C ASP A 535 6.84 11.92 20.38
N GLY A 536 8.13 12.01 20.70
CA GLY A 536 9.15 11.26 19.94
C GLY A 536 9.10 9.76 20.20
N GLY A 537 8.54 9.32 21.33
CA GLY A 537 8.56 7.91 21.73
C GLY A 537 9.85 7.51 22.44
N ALA A 538 10.10 6.21 22.59
CA ALA A 538 11.22 5.73 23.43
C ALA A 538 11.68 4.30 23.11
N GLY A 539 11.15 3.68 22.06
CA GLY A 539 11.63 2.39 21.59
C GLY A 539 12.79 2.55 20.61
N GLY A 540 13.31 1.43 20.12
CA GLY A 540 14.44 1.46 19.19
C GLY A 540 15.66 2.31 19.59
N ASN A 541 16.22 2.98 18.59
CA ASN A 541 17.24 4.04 18.63
C ASN A 541 16.64 5.43 18.95
N ASP A 542 16.09 5.56 20.15
CA ASP A 542 15.54 6.76 20.82
C ASP A 542 16.31 8.11 20.69
N HIS A 543 16.49 8.64 19.48
CA HIS A 543 17.21 9.90 19.24
C HIS A 543 16.41 10.85 18.35
N ASP A 544 15.32 11.34 18.90
CA ASP A 544 14.33 12.13 18.21
C ASP A 544 14.73 13.59 18.12
N THR A 545 14.41 14.18 16.97
CA THR A 545 14.75 15.55 16.61
C THR A 545 13.48 16.37 16.41
N LEU A 546 13.29 17.37 17.27
CA LEU A 546 12.25 18.38 17.06
C LEU A 546 12.82 19.60 16.32
N ASP A 547 12.50 19.74 15.04
CA ASP A 547 12.89 20.88 14.20
C ASP A 547 11.83 21.99 14.20
N LEU A 548 12.06 23.00 15.05
CA LEU A 548 11.22 24.20 15.14
C LEU A 548 11.59 25.26 14.07
N THR A 549 12.17 24.86 12.94
CA THR A 549 12.51 25.79 11.86
C THR A 549 11.25 26.21 11.13
N GLY A 550 11.00 27.51 11.01
CA GLY A 550 9.82 28.02 10.30
C GLY A 550 8.56 28.17 11.16
N SER A 551 8.46 27.49 12.31
CA SER A 551 7.30 27.47 13.23
C SER A 551 6.85 28.80 13.85
N THR A 552 7.48 29.91 13.49
CA THR A 552 7.06 31.24 13.94
C THR A 552 6.49 32.04 12.80
N GLU A 553 5.37 32.73 13.04
CA GLU A 553 4.88 33.78 12.15
C GLU A 553 6.00 34.75 11.74
N GLN A 554 5.91 35.34 10.54
CA GLN A 554 6.95 36.20 10.01
C GLN A 554 7.35 37.34 10.98
N GLY A 555 8.53 37.22 11.60
CA GLY A 555 9.11 38.18 12.55
C GLY A 555 8.66 38.02 14.01
N GLY A 556 7.87 36.98 14.30
CA GLY A 556 7.64 36.44 15.63
C GLY A 556 8.87 35.78 16.22
N SER A 557 8.71 35.18 17.40
CA SER A 557 9.77 34.46 18.11
C SER A 557 9.21 33.33 18.95
N LEU A 558 10.01 32.31 19.24
CA LEU A 558 9.63 31.19 20.10
C LEU A 558 10.52 31.09 21.34
N LYS A 559 10.05 30.37 22.35
CA LYS A 559 10.76 30.06 23.59
C LYS A 559 10.51 28.62 24.01
N VAL A 560 11.54 27.79 23.91
CA VAL A 560 11.52 26.41 24.42
C VAL A 560 11.63 26.42 25.96
N ASN A 561 10.77 25.67 26.64
CA ASN A 561 10.78 25.44 28.08
C ASN A 561 10.85 23.95 28.37
N ILE A 562 12.00 23.48 28.85
CA ILE A 562 12.17 22.08 29.28
C ILE A 562 11.55 21.93 30.68
N THR A 563 10.63 20.97 30.84
CA THR A 563 9.89 20.70 32.09
C THR A 563 10.55 19.60 32.92
N GLY A 564 11.24 18.65 32.28
CA GLY A 564 11.96 17.54 32.91
C GLY A 564 12.83 16.77 31.92
N PRO A 565 13.65 15.81 32.40
CA PRO A 565 13.99 14.67 31.57
C PRO A 565 12.70 13.89 31.28
N ASP A 566 12.67 13.27 30.12
CA ASP A 566 11.65 12.35 29.63
C ASP A 566 11.56 11.03 30.44
N SER A 567 10.81 10.07 29.89
CA SER A 567 10.37 8.86 30.58
C SER A 567 11.50 7.89 30.93
N ASP A 568 12.53 7.77 30.09
CA ASP A 568 13.69 6.88 30.23
C ASP A 568 14.97 7.63 30.69
N GLY A 569 15.01 8.95 30.50
CA GLY A 569 15.93 9.91 31.07
C GLY A 569 17.10 10.31 30.15
N ASN A 570 17.02 10.09 28.84
CA ASN A 570 18.03 10.47 27.87
C ASN A 570 17.67 11.73 27.05
N GLY A 571 16.39 12.07 26.90
CA GLY A 571 15.87 13.28 26.26
C GLY A 571 15.15 14.26 27.20
N PHE A 572 14.16 14.96 26.65
CA PHE A 572 13.52 16.12 27.24
C PHE A 572 12.00 16.20 26.98
N ASP A 573 11.23 16.42 28.05
CA ASP A 573 9.85 16.90 27.94
C ASP A 573 9.82 18.43 28.03
N GLY A 574 8.86 19.05 27.36
CA GLY A 574 8.78 20.50 27.35
C GLY A 574 7.54 21.12 26.73
N THR A 575 7.63 22.44 26.61
CA THR A 575 6.67 23.26 25.88
C THR A 575 7.41 24.33 25.10
N VAL A 576 6.96 24.61 23.89
CA VAL A 576 7.40 25.77 23.12
C VAL A 576 6.35 26.86 23.28
N THR A 577 6.76 28.07 23.68
CA THR A 577 5.88 29.23 23.76
C THR A 577 6.17 30.16 22.60
N TYR A 578 5.15 30.50 21.81
CA TYR A 578 5.26 31.37 20.65
C TYR A 578 4.86 32.80 20.98
N PHE A 579 5.48 33.76 20.29
CA PHE A 579 5.24 35.19 20.43
C PHE A 579 5.12 35.85 19.07
N ASP A 580 4.16 36.77 18.95
CA ASP A 580 4.00 37.61 17.79
C ASP A 580 5.18 38.59 17.60
N ASN A 581 5.17 39.31 16.48
CA ASN A 581 6.11 40.39 16.17
C ASN A 581 6.22 41.52 17.24
N ASN A 582 5.25 41.62 18.14
CA ASN A 582 5.22 42.59 19.24
C ASN A 582 5.68 41.99 20.58
N GLY A 583 6.04 40.71 20.60
CA GLY A 583 6.43 39.95 21.79
C GLY A 583 5.25 39.55 22.67
N VAL A 584 4.04 39.47 22.11
CA VAL A 584 2.82 38.98 22.78
C VAL A 584 2.72 37.48 22.55
N GLU A 585 2.51 36.72 23.61
CA GLU A 585 2.34 35.27 23.56
C GLU A 585 1.10 34.91 22.71
N THR A 586 1.29 34.07 21.69
CA THR A 586 0.24 33.63 20.76
C THR A 586 -0.30 32.26 21.13
N GLY A 587 0.55 31.38 21.67
CA GLY A 587 0.15 30.09 22.24
C GLY A 587 1.34 29.19 22.51
N THR A 588 1.09 27.89 22.63
CA THR A 588 2.10 26.91 23.01
C THR A 588 1.93 25.58 22.30
N LEU A 589 3.05 24.97 21.94
CA LEU A 589 3.17 23.55 21.63
C LEU A 589 3.71 22.79 22.85
N THR A 590 3.30 21.53 23.00
CA THR A 590 3.83 20.61 24.01
C THR A 590 4.60 19.49 23.31
N PHE A 591 5.73 19.08 23.89
CA PHE A 591 6.47 17.93 23.39
C PHE A 591 6.94 17.03 24.54
N GLU A 592 7.03 15.73 24.30
CA GLU A 592 7.54 14.71 25.21
C GLU A 592 8.54 13.80 24.47
N ASN A 593 9.49 13.21 25.22
CA ASN A 593 10.55 12.33 24.71
C ASN A 593 11.29 12.86 23.45
N ILE A 594 12.05 13.97 23.58
CA ILE A 594 12.87 14.51 22.48
C ILE A 594 14.33 14.69 22.92
N GLU A 595 15.30 14.15 22.16
CA GLU A 595 16.73 14.18 22.48
C GLU A 595 17.45 15.40 21.89
N GLU A 596 17.07 15.85 20.70
CA GLU A 596 17.73 16.94 19.98
C GLU A 596 16.82 18.10 19.54
N ILE A 597 17.34 19.33 19.73
CA ILE A 597 16.76 20.58 19.21
C ILE A 597 17.92 21.46 18.62
N VAL A 598 17.95 21.71 17.30
CA VAL A 598 19.12 22.18 16.46
C VAL A 598 19.75 23.62 16.77
N PRO A 599 21.12 23.94 16.73
CA PRO A 599 21.77 25.26 17.19
C PRO A 599 22.86 26.12 16.35
N CYS A 600 23.03 27.51 16.47
CA CYS A 600 23.72 28.53 15.51
C CYS A 600 24.76 29.73 15.96
N PHE A 601 25.21 30.75 15.13
CA PHE A 601 26.16 31.96 15.36
C PHE A 601 25.57 33.40 15.72
N THR A 602 26.12 34.25 16.61
CA THR A 602 25.43 35.55 16.98
C THR A 602 25.56 36.78 16.04
N PRO A 603 24.60 37.75 16.01
CA PRO A 603 24.62 38.91 15.11
C PRO A 603 25.63 39.97 15.57
N GLY A 604 26.09 40.80 14.64
CA GLY A 604 27.18 41.75 14.91
C GLY A 604 28.57 41.13 14.74
N THR A 605 28.67 39.84 14.47
CA THR A 605 29.92 39.17 14.12
C THR A 605 30.37 39.62 12.73
N LEU A 606 31.60 40.14 12.63
CA LEU A 606 32.17 40.57 11.35
C LEU A 606 32.92 39.42 10.68
N ILE A 607 32.50 39.05 9.47
CA ILE A 607 33.14 38.04 8.64
C ILE A 607 34.00 38.72 7.56
N ALA A 608 35.23 38.26 7.41
CA ALA A 608 36.16 38.83 6.44
C ALA A 608 35.75 38.46 5.00
N THR A 609 35.48 39.47 4.18
CA THR A 609 35.21 39.30 2.75
C THR A 609 36.30 39.99 1.91
N PRO A 610 36.45 39.68 0.62
CA PRO A 610 37.38 40.36 -0.28
C PRO A 610 37.15 41.88 -0.38
N LYS A 611 35.95 42.34 -0.05
CA LYS A 611 35.55 43.75 -0.08
C LYS A 611 35.70 44.44 1.28
N GLY A 612 36.19 43.74 2.30
CA GLY A 612 36.27 44.17 3.69
C GLY A 612 35.41 43.31 4.61
N GLU A 613 35.46 43.58 5.91
CA GLU A 613 34.61 42.91 6.89
C GLU A 613 33.12 43.26 6.66
N ARG A 614 32.25 42.25 6.64
CA ARG A 614 30.77 42.40 6.57
C ARG A 614 30.12 41.74 7.78
N LEU A 615 28.93 42.22 8.14
CA LEU A 615 28.14 41.63 9.22
C LEU A 615 27.61 40.25 8.81
N VAL A 616 27.63 39.30 9.73
CA VAL A 616 27.18 37.92 9.48
C VAL A 616 25.69 37.87 9.11
N GLU A 617 24.88 38.72 9.72
CA GLU A 617 23.44 38.87 9.41
C GLU A 617 23.14 39.49 8.03
N GLU A 618 24.16 40.01 7.34
CA GLU A 618 24.03 40.56 5.98
C GLU A 618 24.55 39.61 4.90
N LEU A 619 25.08 38.44 5.28
CA LEU A 619 25.60 37.45 4.34
C LEU A 619 24.45 36.64 3.74
N ARG A 620 24.61 36.31 2.47
CA ARG A 620 23.67 35.49 1.71
C ARG A 620 24.43 34.51 0.85
N GLU A 621 23.74 33.51 0.32
CA GLU A 621 24.26 32.66 -0.73
C GLU A 621 24.91 33.48 -1.87
N GLY A 622 26.01 32.98 -2.41
CA GLY A 622 26.81 33.65 -3.44
C GLY A 622 27.78 34.73 -2.90
N ASP A 623 27.68 35.12 -1.62
CA ASP A 623 28.65 36.04 -1.04
C ASP A 623 30.03 35.39 -0.87
N LYS A 624 31.08 36.14 -1.18
CA LYS A 624 32.46 35.64 -1.15
C LYS A 624 33.14 35.92 0.17
N ILE A 625 33.64 34.88 0.82
CA ILE A 625 34.27 34.91 2.14
C ILE A 625 35.74 34.51 2.04
N ILE A 626 36.58 35.16 2.83
CA ILE A 626 37.99 34.78 2.96
C ILE A 626 38.08 33.59 3.90
N THR A 627 38.57 32.47 3.39
CA THR A 627 38.84 31.26 4.14
C THR A 627 40.35 31.07 4.35
N ARG A 628 40.71 30.21 5.29
CA ARG A 628 42.10 30.03 5.74
C ARG A 628 42.96 29.31 4.70
N ASP A 629 42.43 28.25 4.11
CA ASP A 629 43.21 27.28 3.35
C ASP A 629 43.00 27.43 1.84
N ASN A 630 41.75 27.63 1.42
CA ASN A 630 41.35 27.60 0.02
C ASN A 630 41.11 28.99 -0.59
N GLY A 631 41.48 30.06 0.11
CA GLY A 631 41.42 31.42 -0.41
C GLY A 631 40.02 32.02 -0.32
N ILE A 632 39.50 32.58 -1.40
CA ILE A 632 38.17 33.21 -1.39
C ILE A 632 37.16 32.18 -1.87
N GLN A 633 36.26 31.77 -0.99
CA GLN A 633 35.20 30.80 -1.27
C GLN A 633 33.82 31.48 -1.25
N GLU A 634 32.87 30.85 -1.92
CA GLU A 634 31.51 31.37 -2.10
C GLU A 634 30.57 30.66 -1.13
N ILE A 635 29.75 31.42 -0.40
CA ILE A 635 28.73 30.84 0.48
C ILE A 635 27.73 30.11 -0.38
N ARG A 636 27.40 28.88 0.02
CA ARG A 636 26.43 28.03 -0.68
C ARG A 636 25.13 27.86 0.07
N TRP A 637 25.10 28.21 1.36
CA TRP A 637 23.86 28.27 2.13
C TRP A 637 24.04 29.10 3.41
N ALA A 638 22.95 29.67 3.97
CA ALA A 638 22.95 30.43 5.23
C ALA A 638 21.59 30.41 5.98
N GLY A 639 21.59 30.20 7.31
CA GLY A 639 20.38 30.11 8.19
C GLY A 639 20.42 30.96 9.48
N HIS A 640 19.34 31.05 10.29
CA HIS A 640 19.29 31.85 11.56
C HIS A 640 18.26 31.39 12.63
N LYS A 641 18.49 31.69 13.92
CA LYS A 641 17.73 31.31 15.14
C LYS A 641 17.82 32.37 16.26
N ALA A 642 16.71 32.98 16.70
CA ALA A 642 16.70 34.01 17.77
C ALA A 642 16.49 33.44 19.18
N LEU A 643 17.08 34.07 20.21
CA LEU A 643 16.99 33.69 21.63
C LEU A 643 16.76 34.94 22.52
N SER A 644 15.86 34.86 23.50
CA SER A 644 15.55 35.92 24.48
C SER A 644 16.42 35.85 25.74
N GLY A 645 16.51 36.96 26.48
CA GLY A 645 17.28 37.00 27.73
C GLY A 645 16.69 36.19 28.86
N ARG A 646 15.40 35.84 28.76
CA ARG A 646 14.74 34.97 29.73
C ARG A 646 15.13 33.51 29.46
N GLU A 647 15.17 33.06 28.20
CA GLU A 647 15.69 31.73 27.81
C GLU A 647 17.10 31.53 28.35
N LEU A 648 17.98 32.50 28.14
CA LEU A 648 19.38 32.40 28.52
C LEU A 648 19.62 32.43 30.05
N LEU A 649 18.64 32.86 30.86
CA LEU A 649 18.71 32.77 32.33
C LEU A 649 18.32 31.37 32.86
N THR A 650 17.47 30.66 32.13
CA THR A 650 16.99 29.30 32.46
C THR A 650 17.94 28.26 31.88
N GLU A 651 18.22 28.34 30.58
CA GLU A 651 19.07 27.42 29.83
C GLU A 651 20.52 27.84 29.84
N LYS A 652 21.17 27.59 30.98
CA LYS A 652 22.56 27.99 31.21
C LYS A 652 23.55 27.42 30.20
N HIS A 653 23.21 26.31 29.56
CA HIS A 653 24.04 25.60 28.62
C HIS A 653 23.99 26.22 27.21
N LEU A 654 22.91 26.92 26.84
CA LEU A 654 22.76 27.70 25.58
C LEU A 654 23.31 29.12 25.66
N ARG A 655 23.72 29.55 26.87
CA ARG A 655 24.27 30.89 27.09
C ARG A 655 25.45 31.17 26.17
N PRO A 656 25.41 32.30 25.43
CA PRO A 656 26.50 32.71 24.58
C PRO A 656 27.82 32.72 25.33
N VAL A 657 28.86 32.21 24.67
CA VAL A 657 30.22 32.30 25.18
C VAL A 657 30.81 33.61 24.65
N LEU A 658 31.04 34.55 25.56
CA LEU A 658 31.81 35.76 25.29
C LEU A 658 33.30 35.41 25.28
N ILE A 659 33.91 35.54 24.11
CA ILE A 659 35.36 35.48 23.93
C ILE A 659 35.87 36.91 23.80
N ARG A 660 36.55 37.42 24.83
CA ARG A 660 37.04 38.81 24.83
C ARG A 660 38.19 39.04 23.87
N ALA A 661 38.32 40.27 23.40
CA ALA A 661 39.43 40.70 22.56
C ALA A 661 40.78 40.32 23.20
N GLY A 662 41.64 39.64 22.43
CA GLY A 662 42.94 39.16 22.87
C GLY A 662 42.96 37.92 23.77
N SER A 663 41.80 37.31 24.09
CA SER A 663 41.71 36.16 25.01
C SER A 663 42.20 34.83 24.43
N LEU A 664 42.19 34.66 23.10
CA LEU A 664 42.71 33.48 22.40
C LEU A 664 44.22 33.56 22.12
N GLY A 665 44.89 34.64 22.55
CA GLY A 665 46.33 34.87 22.37
C GLY A 665 46.66 35.71 21.12
N ASN A 666 47.89 36.25 21.08
CA ASN A 666 48.40 37.10 19.98
C ASN A 666 47.52 38.32 19.61
N GLY A 667 46.66 38.78 20.53
CA GLY A 667 45.73 39.88 20.28
C GLY A 667 44.42 39.45 19.61
N LEU A 668 44.12 38.15 19.53
CA LEU A 668 42.89 37.59 18.97
C LEU A 668 41.88 37.13 20.03
N PRO A 669 40.56 37.17 19.74
CA PRO A 669 39.94 37.90 18.63
C PRO A 669 40.27 39.40 18.70
N GLU A 670 40.18 40.13 17.59
CA GLU A 670 40.49 41.57 17.57
C GLU A 670 39.41 42.41 18.26
N ARG A 671 38.22 41.82 18.43
CA ARG A 671 37.06 42.37 19.10
C ARG A 671 36.45 41.32 20.03
N ASP A 672 35.66 41.77 21.00
CA ASP A 672 34.83 40.86 21.77
C ASP A 672 33.85 40.16 20.80
N MET A 673 33.74 38.84 20.92
CA MET A 673 32.82 38.05 20.10
C MET A 673 31.92 37.19 20.98
N LEU A 674 30.67 37.04 20.55
CA LEU A 674 29.70 36.15 21.15
C LEU A 674 29.46 35.00 20.17
N VAL A 675 29.61 33.78 20.67
CA VAL A 675 29.38 32.57 19.87
C VAL A 675 28.53 31.61 20.67
N SER A 676 27.86 30.68 19.98
CA SER A 676 27.19 29.61 20.68
C SER A 676 28.19 28.72 21.42
N PRO A 677 27.74 28.03 22.48
CA PRO A 677 28.58 27.11 23.25
C PRO A 677 29.28 26.04 22.40
N ASN A 678 28.63 25.50 21.37
CA ASN A 678 29.18 24.43 20.54
C ASN A 678 30.07 24.96 19.40
N HIS A 679 29.94 26.22 19.03
CA HIS A 679 30.71 26.85 17.96
C HIS A 679 32.22 26.65 18.15
N ARG A 680 32.90 26.12 17.13
CA ARG A 680 34.32 25.78 17.26
C ARG A 680 35.25 26.87 16.79
N MET A 681 36.22 27.13 17.65
CA MET A 681 37.28 28.11 17.45
C MET A 681 38.55 27.38 17.02
N LEU A 682 39.27 27.93 16.04
CA LEU A 682 40.59 27.42 15.67
C LEU A 682 41.61 27.79 16.76
N VAL A 683 42.22 26.76 17.35
CA VAL A 683 43.31 26.91 18.31
C VAL A 683 44.61 26.44 17.67
N ALA A 684 45.59 27.35 17.59
CA ALA A 684 46.91 27.08 17.04
C ALA A 684 48.00 27.54 18.03
N ASN A 685 48.62 26.61 18.75
CA ASN A 685 49.68 26.92 19.72
C ASN A 685 50.75 25.80 19.78
N ASP A 686 51.90 26.05 20.43
CA ASP A 686 52.98 25.06 20.49
C ASP A 686 52.58 23.74 21.19
N ARG A 687 51.48 23.74 21.96
CA ARG A 687 50.97 22.56 22.67
C ARG A 687 50.05 21.70 21.82
N THR A 688 49.36 22.25 20.81
CA THR A 688 48.53 21.45 19.89
C THR A 688 49.40 20.41 19.17
N ALA A 689 50.55 20.84 18.66
CA ALA A 689 51.51 19.96 18.00
C ALA A 689 52.14 18.92 18.94
N LEU A 690 52.21 19.22 20.24
CA LEU A 690 52.79 18.31 21.24
C LEU A 690 51.80 17.22 21.69
N TYR A 691 50.52 17.54 21.80
CA TYR A 691 49.50 16.64 22.36
C TYR A 691 48.66 15.92 21.30
N PHE A 692 48.46 16.52 20.12
CA PHE A 692 47.51 16.03 19.13
C PHE A 692 48.13 15.71 17.76
N GLU A 693 49.47 15.83 17.66
CA GLU A 693 50.25 15.70 16.41
C GLU A 693 49.86 16.71 15.31
N GLU A 694 48.93 17.61 15.60
CA GLU A 694 48.40 18.64 14.70
C GLU A 694 48.77 20.05 15.17
N ARG A 695 49.10 20.95 14.24
CA ARG A 695 49.45 22.34 14.59
C ARG A 695 48.24 23.22 14.86
N GLU A 696 47.08 22.86 14.32
CA GLU A 696 45.84 23.61 14.44
C GLU A 696 44.71 22.61 14.68
N VAL A 697 43.84 22.94 15.64
CA VAL A 697 42.70 22.09 16.02
C VAL A 697 41.47 22.96 16.25
N LEU A 698 40.28 22.38 16.08
CA LEU A 698 39.01 23.04 16.37
C LEU A 698 38.55 22.68 17.79
N VAL A 699 38.13 23.69 18.54
CA VAL A 699 37.67 23.53 19.94
C VAL A 699 36.37 24.29 20.15
N ALA A 700 35.32 23.59 20.60
CA ALA A 700 34.04 24.20 20.96
C ALA A 700 34.21 25.29 22.04
N ALA A 701 33.51 26.41 21.88
CA ALA A 701 33.63 27.58 22.75
C ALA A 701 33.33 27.25 24.23
N LYS A 702 32.39 26.34 24.52
CA LYS A 702 32.05 25.87 25.88
C LYS A 702 33.23 25.21 26.58
N HIS A 703 34.10 24.55 25.83
CA HIS A 703 35.32 23.93 26.37
C HIS A 703 36.41 24.95 26.68
N LEU A 704 36.30 26.18 26.16
CA LEU A 704 37.23 27.28 26.40
C LEU A 704 36.83 28.20 27.57
N VAL A 705 35.63 28.05 28.15
CA VAL A 705 35.07 28.94 29.21
C VAL A 705 35.97 29.08 30.45
N ASN A 706 36.89 28.15 30.69
CA ASN A 706 37.85 28.25 31.81
C ASN A 706 39.13 29.04 31.48
N ASN A 707 39.30 29.48 30.23
CA ASN A 707 40.47 30.25 29.80
C ASN A 707 40.30 31.74 30.11
N ARG A 708 41.44 32.42 30.30
CA ARG A 708 41.45 33.84 30.67
C ARG A 708 40.78 34.70 29.59
N GLY A 709 39.61 35.25 29.91
CA GLY A 709 38.88 36.18 29.04
C GLY A 709 37.81 35.53 28.18
N VAL A 710 37.59 34.23 28.30
CA VAL A 710 36.45 33.51 27.73
C VAL A 710 35.48 33.20 28.86
N ASN A 711 34.22 33.62 28.76
CA ASN A 711 33.23 33.42 29.81
C ASN A 711 31.84 33.22 29.19
N THR A 712 30.98 32.42 29.83
CA THR A 712 29.55 32.47 29.55
C THR A 712 29.00 33.85 29.88
N MET A 713 28.16 34.41 29.02
CA MET A 713 27.57 35.74 29.20
C MET A 713 26.06 35.62 29.39
N ASP A 714 25.55 36.33 30.40
CA ASP A 714 24.11 36.57 30.53
C ASP A 714 23.77 37.77 29.64
N THR A 715 22.84 37.60 28.70
CA THR A 715 22.38 38.66 27.78
C THR A 715 20.86 38.80 27.84
N VAL A 716 20.33 39.92 27.35
CA VAL A 716 18.88 40.17 27.23
C VAL A 716 18.27 39.50 25.99
N GLY A 717 19.09 38.80 25.21
CA GLY A 717 18.77 38.00 24.01
C GLY A 717 19.96 37.92 23.04
N THR A 718 19.92 37.03 22.05
CA THR A 718 20.88 36.92 20.93
C THR A 718 20.29 36.14 19.75
N THR A 719 20.78 36.30 18.52
CA THR A 719 20.33 35.52 17.36
C THR A 719 21.47 34.74 16.73
N TYR A 720 21.44 33.43 16.86
CA TYR A 720 22.33 32.48 16.25
C TYR A 720 22.09 32.43 14.69
N ILE A 721 23.10 32.28 13.81
CA ILE A 721 23.13 32.42 12.33
C ILE A 721 24.08 31.34 11.77
N HIS A 722 23.92 30.73 10.60
CA HIS A 722 24.88 29.77 10.01
C HIS A 722 25.20 30.08 8.56
N PHE A 723 26.32 29.55 8.03
CA PHE A 723 26.59 29.48 6.60
C PHE A 723 27.65 28.42 6.25
N MET A 724 27.59 27.85 5.04
CA MET A 724 28.47 26.78 4.54
C MET A 724 29.08 27.06 3.14
N PHE A 725 30.04 26.22 2.73
CA PHE A 725 30.83 26.29 1.49
C PHE A 725 30.91 24.91 0.82
N ASP A 726 31.61 24.81 -0.33
CA ASP A 726 31.89 23.55 -1.03
C ASP A 726 32.69 22.52 -0.21
N GLN A 727 33.41 22.99 0.81
CA GLN A 727 34.13 22.15 1.76
C GLN A 727 34.00 22.78 3.15
N HIS A 728 34.28 22.02 4.22
CA HIS A 728 34.35 22.64 5.53
C HIS A 728 35.51 23.64 5.53
N GLU A 729 35.20 24.91 5.73
CA GLU A 729 36.18 25.99 5.69
C GLU A 729 36.39 26.61 7.07
N VAL A 730 37.62 27.07 7.32
CA VAL A 730 37.91 27.91 8.47
C VAL A 730 37.83 29.37 8.03
N VAL A 731 36.87 30.11 8.58
CA VAL A 731 36.57 31.50 8.23
C VAL A 731 37.11 32.48 9.27
N LEU A 732 37.37 33.71 8.84
CA LEU A 732 37.87 34.75 9.71
C LEU A 732 36.71 35.61 10.25
N ALA A 733 36.36 35.39 11.52
CA ALA A 733 35.30 36.09 12.24
C ALA A 733 35.87 36.98 13.36
N ASN A 734 35.63 38.29 13.30
CA ASN A 734 36.17 39.28 14.26
C ASN A 734 37.69 39.16 14.48
N GLY A 735 38.43 38.79 13.43
CA GLY A 735 39.88 38.56 13.45
C GLY A 735 40.32 37.23 14.05
N ALA A 736 39.42 36.39 14.57
CA ALA A 736 39.71 35.02 14.98
C ALA A 736 39.24 34.01 13.92
N TRP A 737 39.96 32.90 13.81
CA TRP A 737 39.59 31.82 12.88
C TRP A 737 38.57 30.90 13.56
N THR A 738 37.44 30.67 12.89
CA THR A 738 36.32 29.83 13.35
C THR A 738 35.89 28.88 12.25
N GLU A 739 35.13 27.86 12.60
CA GLU A 739 34.51 26.99 11.60
C GLU A 739 33.40 27.71 10.81
N SER A 740 33.18 27.28 9.57
CA SER A 740 31.89 27.41 8.89
C SER A 740 30.95 26.29 9.36
N PHE A 741 29.70 26.28 8.91
CA PHE A 741 28.83 25.12 9.16
C PHE A 741 29.45 23.88 8.48
N GLN A 742 29.54 22.78 9.25
CA GLN A 742 30.02 21.48 8.78
C GLN A 742 28.87 20.50 8.94
N PRO A 743 28.27 20.01 7.83
CA PRO A 743 27.27 18.96 7.88
C PRO A 743 27.83 17.70 8.53
N GLY A 744 28.94 17.09 8.09
CA GLY A 744 29.38 15.75 8.56
C GLY A 744 29.80 15.53 10.04
N ASP A 745 29.56 16.47 10.96
CA ASP A 745 29.57 16.22 12.42
C ASP A 745 28.16 16.30 13.04
N TYR A 746 27.19 16.77 12.26
CA TYR A 746 25.75 16.65 12.40
C TYR A 746 25.31 15.53 11.44
N SER A 747 24.43 14.64 11.87
CA SER A 747 23.68 13.84 10.92
C SER A 747 22.99 14.84 9.96
N LEU A 748 23.19 14.67 8.65
CA LEU A 748 22.42 15.34 7.60
C LEU A 748 20.93 14.89 7.61
N GLN A 749 20.50 14.17 8.65
CA GLN A 749 19.13 13.75 8.91
C GLN A 749 18.28 14.93 9.45
N GLY A 750 18.84 15.88 10.21
CA GLY A 750 18.08 17.01 10.80
C GLY A 750 18.08 18.33 10.01
N LEU A 751 18.01 18.30 8.67
CA LEU A 751 17.79 19.48 7.83
C LEU A 751 16.66 19.14 6.84
N GLY A 752 15.54 19.87 6.88
CA GLY A 752 14.34 19.56 6.07
C GLY A 752 14.56 19.47 4.55
N ASN A 753 13.69 18.73 3.86
CA ASN A 753 13.80 18.32 2.46
C ASN A 753 14.05 19.48 1.48
N ALA A 754 13.48 20.68 1.67
CA ALA A 754 13.77 21.82 0.79
C ALA A 754 15.22 22.35 0.91
N GLN A 755 15.78 22.34 2.12
CA GLN A 755 17.16 22.81 2.38
C GLN A 755 18.18 21.70 2.12
N ARG A 756 17.79 20.45 2.35
CA ARG A 756 18.55 19.25 2.03
C ARG A 756 18.62 19.03 0.51
N ASN A 757 17.52 19.17 -0.21
CA ASN A 757 17.47 19.16 -1.67
C ASN A 757 18.22 20.35 -2.25
N GLU A 758 18.14 21.55 -1.67
CA GLU A 758 19.00 22.68 -2.08
C GLU A 758 20.49 22.37 -1.83
N ILE A 759 20.84 21.75 -0.70
CA ILE A 759 22.21 21.32 -0.39
C ILE A 759 22.70 20.21 -1.34
N PHE A 760 21.86 19.24 -1.70
CA PHE A 760 22.17 18.16 -2.64
C PHE A 760 22.21 18.65 -4.10
N GLU A 761 21.33 19.57 -4.50
CA GLU A 761 21.39 20.25 -5.80
C GLU A 761 22.67 21.11 -5.95
N LEU A 762 23.08 21.80 -4.88
CA LEU A 762 24.30 22.61 -4.88
C LEU A 762 25.57 21.75 -4.71
N PHE A 763 25.46 20.58 -4.08
CA PHE A 763 26.55 19.62 -3.81
C PHE A 763 26.12 18.16 -3.97
N PRO A 764 25.98 17.68 -5.22
CA PRO A 764 25.48 16.33 -5.51
C PRO A 764 26.33 15.22 -4.89
N GLU A 765 27.63 15.48 -4.65
CA GLU A 765 28.50 14.54 -3.96
C GLU A 765 28.04 14.15 -2.54
N LEU A 766 27.33 15.05 -1.82
CA LEU A 766 26.89 14.83 -0.43
C LEU A 766 25.73 13.83 -0.30
N GLU A 767 25.06 13.45 -1.39
CA GLU A 767 24.03 12.39 -1.42
C GLU A 767 24.64 11.03 -1.01
N SER A 768 25.86 10.75 -1.47
CA SER A 768 26.55 9.49 -1.24
C SER A 768 27.22 9.40 0.14
N VAL A 769 27.20 8.22 0.77
CA VAL A 769 27.94 7.92 2.02
C VAL A 769 29.45 8.23 1.86
N GLU A 770 30.01 7.96 0.68
CA GLU A 770 31.40 8.29 0.35
C GLU A 770 31.64 9.81 0.30
N GLY A 771 30.73 10.60 -0.27
CA GLY A 771 30.86 12.07 -0.32
C GLY A 771 30.63 12.75 1.03
N ARG A 772 29.77 12.20 1.89
CA ARG A 772 29.65 12.64 3.30
C ARG A 772 30.93 12.36 4.08
N GLN A 773 31.57 11.21 3.85
CA GLN A 773 32.89 10.88 4.43
C GLN A 773 34.04 11.73 3.84
N ASP A 774 33.85 12.29 2.64
CA ASP A 774 34.80 13.20 2.00
C ASP A 774 34.64 14.67 2.46
N TYR A 775 33.49 15.09 3.01
CA TYR A 775 33.29 16.42 3.64
C TYR A 775 33.88 16.47 5.07
N GLN A 776 35.18 16.24 5.15
CA GLN A 776 35.91 16.15 6.41
C GLN A 776 36.07 17.51 7.09
N ALA A 777 36.13 17.48 8.42
CA ALA A 777 36.41 18.67 9.19
C ALA A 777 37.74 19.30 8.74
N ALA A 778 37.73 20.62 8.50
CA ALA A 778 38.91 21.35 8.03
C ALA A 778 40.15 21.11 8.92
N ARG A 779 39.92 20.81 10.21
CA ARG A 779 40.94 20.40 11.18
C ARG A 779 40.36 19.39 12.17
N LYS A 780 41.24 18.68 12.88
CA LYS A 780 40.89 17.81 13.99
C LYS A 780 40.10 18.55 15.08
N VAL A 781 38.95 18.00 15.45
CA VAL A 781 38.06 18.50 16.50
C VAL A 781 38.42 17.87 17.84
N LEU A 782 38.48 18.67 18.92
CA LEU A 782 38.83 18.17 20.25
C LEU A 782 37.63 17.97 21.17
N LYS A 783 37.61 16.84 21.87
CA LYS A 783 36.66 16.54 22.95
C LYS A 783 36.99 17.37 24.20
N LYS A 784 36.02 17.51 25.13
CA LYS A 784 36.14 18.32 26.36
C LYS A 784 37.43 18.06 27.17
N HIS A 785 37.79 16.79 27.34
CA HIS A 785 38.98 16.41 28.11
C HIS A 785 40.28 16.71 27.36
N GLU A 786 40.28 16.63 26.03
CA GLU A 786 41.42 16.99 25.18
C GLU A 786 41.64 18.51 25.16
N ALA A 787 40.56 19.28 25.00
CA ALA A 787 40.59 20.74 25.06
C ALA A 787 41.18 21.25 26.38
N SER A 788 40.99 20.53 27.49
CA SER A 788 41.55 20.89 28.80
C SER A 788 43.10 20.87 28.84
N LEU A 789 43.73 20.05 27.99
CA LEU A 789 45.20 19.96 27.85
C LEU A 789 45.79 21.19 27.16
N LEU A 790 44.96 21.97 26.46
CA LEU A 790 45.34 23.21 25.80
C LEU A 790 45.22 24.45 26.70
N SER A 791 44.67 24.31 27.93
CA SER A 791 44.42 25.45 28.83
C SER A 791 45.67 26.32 29.03
N LEU A 792 45.54 27.60 28.66
CA LEU A 792 46.63 28.59 28.54
C LEU A 792 47.28 28.94 29.89
#